data_AF-A0A8H3GBS9-F1
#
_entry.id   AF-A0A8H3GBS9-F1
#
_cell.length_a   1.000
_cell.length_b   1.000
_cell.length_c   1.000
_cell.angle_alpha   90.00
_cell.angle_beta   90.00
_cell.angle_gamma   90.00
#
_symmetry.space_group_name_H-M   'P 1'
#
loop_
_entity.id
_entity.type
_entity.pdbx_description
1 polymer ?
#
loop_
_entity_poly.entity_id
_entity_poly.type
_entity_poly.pdbx_seq_one_letter_code
_entity_poly.pdbx_strand_id
1 'polypeptide(L)'
;MAEGLAVAASVIAVLQITNSVISICYDYSAAANDASWELPRLTSELESLRNVLQRLEPLAKQADFSLAVPNAKIPAFAELCKPNGPLPLCCREIESLETILKTPDWIAGFGSRRKALVQALRWPLKKKDTEKALERIRRLREILSFALTADQTAMSLEIQKLSESINAAVLDSQQIVKSTEEIVLNMQEKVNLSNDVTLDVYEHTLPQVTEMPAEADTQQQDHGFSKEWTFLSGKWMQTPSSGYMCSHSSGSSLAYFFFDFSDYDKQQCDQVIRSIIKQLYSQSYDAMGEVEALFSSCQDGETAVDVAALTTTLQAVIQKSGQTYIVLDALDECSDIVDLLVVIQKIVEANFSGLHLLCTSRWLTNIEETLQNLTTSDRMIQIRSKIVDIDISDYISSRLQTDPKLKRWRNRPDIQEEIRTAMSEKAHGMFRWAFCQLIALQACPNLPTLRETLRSLPKTLDETYSRILCNIPEEYSDYAVSILRWLAYAERPMRLAELGELIAVKLSGDPWFDADIRFPDPKDLLDIFPGLLQVEVKGSEVSAVSLAHLSVKEYLISERIKTQQSQRFWLPKSQSHELIAATCLAYIFHFYDEGHRWTFDRKLLQKYPLMSYAIKTWTWHAEIADSIQGILKDLILEFFRRGDLKGLWYRQSRGHALLHIIMPESMPSLFIAASIGVRGIVQILLESGHHVNERCALGTALETAALRGHDSVLKLLLENGADPNLHYPSLQTAARFGTLESVKALVESGAKIHDERGRFGSSLIAVCVSSRLLAGKSAGEKADFLLDKGANVHISSKRYGNALHAACAHDRADLALIEKLVSRGMEIDARGGSFVTLLLSHGAKKAVRGGKYGTALHAACYKGNEKIVRLLLGDQCPETRSAADQNLDVNEVTTRYGTPLHAACLGGNEKIVPLLINLGVNVNTNVPELGTPLHLVCSRGFATEIAKILLANGADVNIRKDIEPYTALQILLRQKHSSGRQEKLRMLYEQNVVETGLSQLDSIRLEEIKKQVKVSTGGVIVDRGMSTEADTEPSEI
;
A
#
# COMPACT_ATOMS: atom_id res chain seq x y z
N MET A 1 21.53 -13.98 -39.23
CA MET A 1 20.98 -13.06 -40.27
C MET A 1 20.89 -13.63 -41.70
N ALA A 2 21.96 -14.14 -42.33
CA ALA A 2 21.94 -14.48 -43.76
C ALA A 2 20.93 -15.58 -44.18
N GLU A 3 20.72 -16.61 -43.34
CA GLU A 3 19.78 -17.71 -43.66
C GLU A 3 18.30 -17.29 -43.52
N GLY A 4 17.93 -16.50 -42.50
CA GLY A 4 16.55 -16.03 -42.31
C GLY A 4 16.06 -15.08 -43.41
N LEU A 5 16.94 -14.19 -43.88
CA LEU A 5 16.67 -13.30 -45.02
C LEU A 5 16.45 -14.08 -46.32
N ALA A 6 17.21 -15.16 -46.56
CA ALA A 6 17.05 -16.02 -47.73
C ALA A 6 15.70 -16.76 -47.73
N VAL A 7 15.24 -17.19 -46.55
CA VAL A 7 13.93 -17.83 -46.35
C VAL A 7 12.79 -16.85 -46.61
N ALA A 8 12.84 -15.65 -46.02
CA ALA A 8 11.85 -14.61 -46.24
C ALA A 8 11.77 -14.20 -47.72
N ALA A 9 12.92 -14.04 -48.39
CA ALA A 9 12.98 -13.75 -49.81
C ALA A 9 12.33 -14.84 -50.67
N SER A 10 12.52 -16.12 -50.32
CA SER A 10 11.93 -17.26 -51.02
C SER A 10 10.40 -17.29 -50.89
N VAL A 11 9.85 -17.04 -49.70
CA VAL A 11 8.39 -16.98 -49.47
C VAL A 11 7.77 -15.81 -50.25
N ILE A 12 8.42 -14.65 -50.24
CA ILE A 12 7.96 -13.47 -50.98
C ILE A 12 7.96 -13.72 -52.49
N ALA A 13 9.00 -14.38 -53.02
CA ALA A 13 9.07 -14.72 -54.44
C ALA A 13 7.89 -15.61 -54.86
N VAL A 14 7.60 -16.68 -54.11
CA VAL A 14 6.46 -17.57 -54.40
C VAL A 14 5.13 -16.82 -54.30
N LEU A 15 4.98 -15.94 -53.30
CA LEU A 15 3.78 -15.08 -53.17
C LEU A 15 3.55 -14.17 -54.37
N GLN A 16 4.62 -13.53 -54.87
CA GLN A 16 4.53 -12.62 -56.02
C GLN A 16 4.11 -13.37 -57.28
N ILE A 17 4.71 -14.54 -57.53
CA ILE A 17 4.38 -15.36 -58.71
C ILE A 17 2.95 -15.92 -58.57
N THR A 18 2.54 -16.36 -57.38
CA THR A 18 1.16 -16.83 -57.13
C THR A 18 0.13 -15.72 -57.42
N ASN A 19 0.39 -14.49 -56.97
CA ASN A 19 -0.48 -13.34 -57.26
C ASN A 19 -0.54 -13.02 -58.76
N SER A 20 0.59 -13.10 -59.45
CA SER A 20 0.66 -12.91 -60.91
C SER A 20 -0.23 -13.94 -61.63
N VAL A 21 -0.13 -15.23 -61.27
CA VAL A 21 -0.95 -16.28 -61.88
C VAL A 21 -2.44 -16.12 -61.57
N ILE A 22 -2.80 -15.75 -60.33
CA ILE A 22 -4.20 -15.45 -59.98
C ILE A 22 -4.75 -14.31 -60.83
N SER A 23 -3.98 -13.23 -61.02
CA SER A 23 -4.38 -12.11 -61.88
C SER A 23 -4.63 -12.58 -63.32
N ILE A 24 -3.72 -13.39 -63.87
CA ILE A 24 -3.87 -13.97 -65.20
C ILE A 24 -5.15 -14.82 -65.28
N CYS A 25 -5.45 -15.64 -64.26
CA CYS A 25 -6.68 -16.42 -64.21
C CYS A 25 -7.95 -15.54 -64.20
N TYR A 26 -7.94 -14.41 -63.48
CA TYR A 26 -9.04 -13.45 -63.50
C TYR A 26 -9.22 -12.81 -64.89
N ASP A 27 -8.13 -12.42 -65.54
CA ASP A 27 -8.16 -11.87 -66.90
C ASP A 27 -8.74 -12.88 -67.92
N TYR A 28 -8.38 -14.18 -67.80
CA TYR A 28 -8.98 -15.24 -68.62
C TYR A 28 -10.46 -15.48 -68.30
N SER A 29 -10.88 -15.37 -67.02
CA SER A 29 -12.29 -15.54 -66.63
C SER A 29 -13.21 -14.49 -67.24
N ALA A 30 -12.69 -13.28 -67.51
CA ALA A 30 -13.43 -12.21 -68.16
C ALA A 30 -13.57 -12.42 -69.67
N ALA A 31 -12.75 -13.28 -70.29
CA ALA A 31 -12.57 -13.30 -71.73
C ALA A 31 -12.80 -14.67 -72.41
N ALA A 32 -12.83 -15.78 -71.66
CA ALA A 32 -12.95 -17.15 -72.17
C ALA A 32 -14.17 -17.91 -71.59
N ASN A 33 -15.17 -18.24 -72.43
CA ASN A 33 -16.39 -18.97 -72.02
C ASN A 33 -16.22 -20.51 -72.00
N ASP A 34 -15.06 -21.05 -72.38
CA ASP A 34 -14.82 -22.49 -72.63
C ASP A 34 -14.14 -23.25 -71.47
N ALA A 35 -13.71 -22.58 -70.40
CA ALA A 35 -13.10 -23.17 -69.21
C ALA A 35 -14.03 -23.15 -67.97
N SER A 36 -15.20 -23.77 -68.09
CA SER A 36 -16.29 -23.57 -67.13
C SER A 36 -16.03 -24.10 -65.71
N TRP A 37 -15.11 -25.06 -65.52
CA TRP A 37 -14.82 -25.60 -64.19
C TRP A 37 -13.33 -25.53 -63.81
N GLU A 38 -12.42 -25.46 -64.77
CA GLU A 38 -10.96 -25.43 -64.57
C GLU A 38 -10.52 -24.11 -63.90
N LEU A 39 -11.04 -22.97 -64.37
CA LEU A 39 -10.67 -21.63 -63.92
C LEU A 39 -11.04 -21.36 -62.45
N PRO A 40 -12.29 -21.58 -62.00
CA PRO A 40 -12.66 -21.34 -60.60
C PRO A 40 -11.90 -22.25 -59.63
N ARG A 41 -11.63 -23.51 -60.01
CA ARG A 41 -10.90 -24.46 -59.16
C ARG A 41 -9.42 -24.11 -59.03
N LEU A 42 -8.75 -23.77 -60.13
CA LEU A 42 -7.35 -23.35 -60.09
C LEU A 42 -7.18 -22.04 -59.32
N THR A 43 -8.06 -21.07 -59.54
CA THR A 43 -8.06 -19.80 -58.82
C THR A 43 -8.26 -20.03 -57.31
N SER A 44 -9.23 -20.86 -56.93
CA SER A 44 -9.49 -21.19 -55.51
C SER A 44 -8.31 -21.91 -54.83
N GLU A 45 -7.65 -22.85 -55.51
CA GLU A 45 -6.48 -23.55 -54.96
C GLU A 45 -5.27 -22.61 -54.84
N LEU A 46 -5.06 -21.70 -55.80
CA LEU A 46 -4.00 -20.68 -55.75
C LEU A 46 -4.27 -19.62 -54.68
N GLU A 47 -5.51 -19.18 -54.50
CA GLU A 47 -5.90 -18.27 -53.41
C GLU A 47 -5.70 -18.93 -52.04
N SER A 48 -6.06 -20.21 -51.92
CA SER A 48 -5.83 -21.01 -50.71
C SER A 48 -4.33 -21.14 -50.40
N LEU A 49 -3.50 -21.40 -51.42
CA LEU A 49 -2.04 -21.41 -51.26
C LEU A 49 -1.50 -20.03 -50.89
N ARG A 50 -1.98 -18.95 -51.53
CA ARG A 50 -1.61 -17.57 -51.19
C ARG A 50 -1.86 -17.28 -49.71
N ASN A 51 -3.02 -17.70 -49.20
CA ASN A 51 -3.38 -17.50 -47.80
C ASN A 51 -2.42 -18.22 -46.84
N VAL A 52 -1.96 -19.43 -47.18
CA VAL A 52 -0.95 -20.15 -46.38
C VAL A 52 0.39 -19.41 -46.42
N LEU A 53 0.84 -18.97 -47.60
CA LEU A 53 2.09 -18.25 -47.77
C LEU A 53 2.10 -16.87 -47.09
N GLN A 54 0.96 -16.15 -47.10
CA GLN A 54 0.81 -14.87 -46.40
C GLN A 54 0.91 -15.02 -44.87
N ARG A 55 0.52 -16.18 -44.32
CA ARG A 55 0.72 -16.49 -42.90
C ARG A 55 2.19 -16.81 -42.59
N LEU A 56 2.94 -17.34 -43.55
CA LEU A 56 4.36 -17.67 -43.39
C LEU A 56 5.26 -16.43 -43.55
N GLU A 57 4.85 -15.42 -44.32
CA GLU A 57 5.64 -14.20 -44.58
C GLU A 57 6.10 -13.45 -43.32
N PRO A 58 5.22 -13.10 -42.35
CA PRO A 58 5.66 -12.41 -41.14
C PRO A 58 6.54 -13.29 -40.25
N LEU A 59 6.26 -14.60 -40.18
CA LEU A 59 7.07 -15.56 -39.43
C LEU A 59 8.49 -15.68 -40.00
N ALA A 60 8.61 -15.67 -41.33
CA ALA A 60 9.90 -15.68 -42.02
C ALA A 60 10.70 -14.38 -41.79
N LYS A 61 10.02 -13.24 -41.70
CA LYS A 61 10.63 -11.92 -41.45
C LYS A 61 11.07 -11.71 -40.00
N GLN A 62 10.36 -12.32 -39.04
CA GLN A 62 10.61 -12.17 -37.60
C GLN A 62 11.56 -13.22 -37.02
N ALA A 63 11.83 -14.31 -37.73
CA ALA A 63 12.73 -15.35 -37.26
C ALA A 63 14.19 -14.89 -37.28
N ASP A 64 14.66 -14.38 -36.14
CA ASP A 64 16.07 -14.08 -35.91
C ASP A 64 16.81 -15.38 -35.55
N PHE A 65 17.31 -16.10 -36.55
CA PHE A 65 17.96 -17.41 -36.39
C PHE A 65 19.34 -17.36 -35.70
N SER A 66 19.73 -16.22 -35.14
CA SER A 66 20.98 -16.08 -34.42
C SER A 66 20.80 -15.17 -33.21
N LEU A 67 20.27 -15.73 -32.11
CA LEU A 67 20.60 -15.37 -30.73
C LEU A 67 19.94 -16.39 -29.79
N ALA A 68 20.71 -16.81 -28.78
CA ALA A 68 20.40 -17.92 -27.90
C ALA A 68 19.22 -17.60 -26.94
N VAL A 69 18.00 -17.93 -27.35
CA VAL A 69 16.96 -18.41 -26.42
C VAL A 69 16.96 -19.94 -26.55
N PRO A 70 17.29 -20.72 -25.51
CA PRO A 70 17.68 -22.12 -25.69
C PRO A 70 16.61 -23.09 -26.24
N ASN A 71 15.35 -22.69 -26.47
CA ASN A 71 14.28 -23.66 -26.76
C ASN A 71 13.29 -23.34 -27.90
N ALA A 72 13.21 -22.12 -28.43
CA ALA A 72 12.29 -21.84 -29.54
C ALA A 72 12.90 -22.21 -30.90
N LYS A 73 13.13 -23.51 -31.15
CA LYS A 73 13.43 -24.01 -32.49
C LYS A 73 12.10 -24.21 -33.22
N ILE A 74 11.99 -23.67 -34.44
CA ILE A 74 10.90 -23.93 -35.39
C ILE A 74 11.43 -24.96 -36.40
N PRO A 75 11.59 -26.25 -36.02
CA PRO A 75 12.35 -27.23 -36.79
C PRO A 75 11.65 -27.60 -38.11
N ALA A 76 10.31 -27.60 -38.17
CA ALA A 76 9.62 -28.01 -39.38
C ALA A 76 9.67 -26.90 -40.46
N PHE A 77 9.60 -25.63 -40.08
CA PHE A 77 9.74 -24.50 -41.00
C PHE A 77 11.13 -24.44 -41.65
N ALA A 78 12.21 -24.73 -40.91
CA ALA A 78 13.57 -24.77 -41.47
C ALA A 78 13.73 -25.86 -42.55
N GLU A 79 13.01 -26.98 -42.43
CA GLU A 79 13.00 -28.05 -43.43
C GLU A 79 12.28 -27.66 -44.73
N LEU A 80 11.31 -26.73 -44.67
CA LEU A 80 10.57 -26.27 -45.84
C LEU A 80 11.45 -25.57 -46.88
N CYS A 81 12.52 -24.90 -46.40
CA CYS A 81 13.33 -23.97 -47.16
C CYS A 81 14.63 -24.56 -47.72
N LYS A 82 14.86 -25.86 -47.50
CA LYS A 82 16.02 -26.55 -48.07
C LYS A 82 16.03 -26.45 -49.60
N PRO A 83 17.19 -26.57 -50.27
CA PRO A 83 17.31 -26.41 -51.74
C PRO A 83 16.40 -27.32 -52.58
N ASN A 84 15.91 -28.43 -52.00
CA ASN A 84 14.91 -29.35 -52.59
C ASN A 84 13.66 -29.51 -51.71
N GLY A 85 13.41 -28.53 -50.85
CA GLY A 85 12.28 -28.50 -49.94
C GLY A 85 10.98 -28.13 -50.65
N PRO A 86 9.83 -28.25 -49.94
CA PRO A 86 8.52 -27.90 -50.45
C PRO A 86 8.39 -26.47 -51.02
N LEU A 87 9.08 -25.46 -50.48
CA LEU A 87 8.98 -24.07 -50.95
C LEU A 87 9.61 -23.84 -52.33
N PRO A 88 10.87 -24.23 -52.59
CA PRO A 88 11.44 -24.16 -53.93
C PRO A 88 10.69 -25.00 -54.98
N LEU A 89 10.14 -26.16 -54.58
CA LEU A 89 9.28 -26.96 -55.46
C LEU A 89 7.97 -26.23 -55.79
N CYS A 90 7.40 -25.54 -54.82
CA CYS A 90 6.21 -24.70 -55.01
C CYS A 90 6.50 -23.55 -55.99
N CYS A 91 7.65 -22.88 -55.86
CA CYS A 91 8.08 -21.84 -56.81
C CYS A 91 8.12 -22.35 -58.25
N ARG A 92 8.83 -23.47 -58.48
CA ARG A 92 8.99 -24.06 -59.82
C ARG A 92 7.66 -24.48 -60.47
N GLU A 93 6.74 -25.05 -59.69
CA GLU A 93 5.44 -25.47 -60.22
C GLU A 93 4.55 -24.27 -60.57
N ILE A 94 4.59 -23.17 -59.80
CA ILE A 94 3.81 -21.97 -60.11
C ILE A 94 4.45 -21.18 -61.26
N GLU A 95 5.77 -21.11 -61.36
CA GLU A 95 6.47 -20.53 -62.52
C GLU A 95 6.17 -21.32 -63.81
N SER A 96 6.11 -22.65 -63.73
CA SER A 96 5.68 -23.49 -64.85
C SER A 96 4.24 -23.20 -65.25
N LEU A 97 3.35 -22.90 -64.31
CA LEU A 97 1.98 -22.50 -64.62
C LEU A 97 1.90 -21.09 -65.21
N GLU A 98 2.66 -20.15 -64.65
CA GLU A 98 2.73 -18.78 -65.14
C GLU A 98 3.23 -18.72 -66.59
N THR A 99 4.25 -19.50 -66.93
CA THR A 99 4.79 -19.58 -68.30
C THR A 99 3.83 -20.22 -69.30
N ILE A 100 3.00 -21.18 -68.87
CA ILE A 100 1.95 -21.78 -69.72
C ILE A 100 0.78 -20.80 -69.93
N LEU A 101 0.45 -20.00 -68.90
CA LEU A 101 -0.71 -19.10 -68.91
C LEU A 101 -0.41 -17.73 -69.54
N LYS A 102 0.82 -17.22 -69.45
CA LYS A 102 1.25 -16.00 -70.14
C LYS A 102 1.24 -16.21 -71.66
N THR A 103 0.39 -15.45 -72.35
CA THR A 103 0.37 -15.42 -73.82
C THR A 103 1.65 -14.79 -74.39
N PRO A 104 2.23 -15.27 -75.50
CA PRO A 104 3.45 -14.71 -76.07
C PRO A 104 3.26 -13.30 -76.69
N ASP A 105 4.27 -12.43 -76.56
CA ASP A 105 4.29 -10.99 -76.86
C ASP A 105 4.07 -10.55 -78.34
N TRP A 106 3.74 -11.43 -79.28
CA TRP A 106 3.61 -11.08 -80.71
C TRP A 106 2.19 -10.70 -81.18
N ILE A 107 1.23 -10.45 -80.25
CA ILE A 107 -0.13 -9.97 -80.58
C ILE A 107 -0.17 -8.46 -80.93
N ALA A 108 0.97 -7.77 -80.84
CA ALA A 108 1.14 -6.39 -81.30
C ALA A 108 1.50 -6.30 -82.80
N GLY A 109 0.58 -6.65 -83.72
CA GLY A 109 0.85 -6.43 -85.16
C GLY A 109 -0.16 -6.99 -86.17
N PHE A 110 -1.19 -6.19 -86.48
CA PHE A 110 -2.09 -6.22 -87.65
C PHE A 110 -2.87 -7.51 -88.05
N GLY A 111 -4.21 -7.37 -88.12
CA GLY A 111 -4.93 -7.73 -89.35
C GLY A 111 -5.84 -8.97 -89.45
N SER A 112 -6.41 -9.53 -88.37
CA SER A 112 -7.54 -10.50 -88.45
C SER A 112 -8.26 -10.64 -87.10
N ARG A 113 -8.99 -9.58 -86.72
CA ARG A 113 -9.49 -9.27 -85.36
C ARG A 113 -10.52 -10.22 -84.72
N ARG A 114 -10.92 -11.34 -85.35
CA ARG A 114 -11.88 -12.28 -84.72
C ARG A 114 -11.39 -13.72 -84.62
N LYS A 115 -10.53 -14.22 -85.53
CA LYS A 115 -10.00 -15.59 -85.43
C LYS A 115 -8.82 -15.70 -84.49
N ALA A 116 -7.91 -14.72 -84.51
CA ALA A 116 -6.77 -14.65 -83.59
C ALA A 116 -7.20 -14.31 -82.16
N LEU A 117 -8.22 -13.46 -81.99
CA LEU A 117 -8.80 -13.12 -80.69
C LEU A 117 -9.48 -14.36 -80.06
N VAL A 118 -10.25 -15.12 -80.84
CA VAL A 118 -10.90 -16.35 -80.37
C VAL A 118 -9.91 -17.51 -80.15
N GLN A 119 -8.76 -17.53 -80.83
CA GLN A 119 -7.68 -18.49 -80.56
C GLN A 119 -6.82 -18.11 -79.35
N ALA A 120 -6.58 -16.82 -79.12
CA ALA A 120 -5.82 -16.31 -77.97
C ALA A 120 -6.63 -16.35 -76.66
N LEU A 121 -7.96 -16.43 -76.76
CA LEU A 121 -8.89 -16.54 -75.63
C LEU A 121 -9.33 -17.97 -75.32
N ARG A 122 -8.70 -19.00 -75.92
CA ARG A 122 -8.94 -20.39 -75.51
C ARG A 122 -8.08 -20.74 -74.31
N TRP A 123 -8.67 -21.43 -73.35
CA TRP A 123 -7.95 -21.95 -72.21
C TRP A 123 -6.78 -22.87 -72.63
N PRO A 124 -5.52 -22.55 -72.26
CA PRO A 124 -4.33 -23.22 -72.81
C PRO A 124 -4.06 -24.60 -72.18
N LEU A 125 -4.61 -24.87 -71.00
CA LEU A 125 -4.38 -26.12 -70.27
C LEU A 125 -5.42 -27.18 -70.66
N LYS A 126 -4.95 -28.39 -70.99
CA LYS A 126 -5.83 -29.55 -71.15
C LYS A 126 -6.34 -30.00 -69.77
N LYS A 127 -7.52 -30.61 -69.72
CA LYS A 127 -8.12 -31.16 -68.49
C LYS A 127 -7.15 -32.01 -67.66
N LYS A 128 -6.44 -32.95 -68.29
CA LYS A 128 -5.48 -33.85 -67.63
C LYS A 128 -4.26 -33.12 -67.04
N ASP A 129 -3.83 -32.02 -67.67
CA ASP A 129 -2.68 -31.25 -67.20
C ASP A 129 -3.11 -30.26 -66.10
N THR A 130 -4.33 -29.74 -66.18
CA THR A 130 -4.97 -28.95 -65.12
C THR A 130 -5.15 -29.78 -63.84
N GLU A 131 -5.69 -31.00 -63.94
CA GLU A 131 -5.88 -31.90 -62.80
C GLU A 131 -4.55 -32.26 -62.12
N LYS A 132 -3.48 -32.48 -62.91
CA LYS A 132 -2.14 -32.73 -62.37
C LYS A 132 -1.55 -31.53 -61.65
N ALA A 133 -1.73 -30.33 -62.21
CA ALA A 133 -1.25 -29.10 -61.60
C ALA A 133 -1.99 -28.82 -60.28
N LEU A 134 -3.32 -28.99 -60.27
CA LEU A 134 -4.15 -28.85 -59.06
C LEU A 134 -3.71 -29.83 -57.96
N GLU A 135 -3.47 -31.09 -58.28
CA GLU A 135 -3.05 -32.09 -57.31
C GLU A 135 -1.67 -31.77 -56.71
N ARG A 136 -0.74 -31.29 -57.54
CA ARG A 136 0.60 -30.87 -57.07
C ARG A 136 0.55 -29.64 -56.18
N ILE A 137 -0.20 -28.60 -56.58
CA ILE A 137 -0.40 -27.39 -55.78
C ILE A 137 -1.07 -27.75 -54.45
N ARG A 138 -2.12 -28.57 -54.48
CA ARG A 138 -2.84 -29.00 -53.29
C ARG A 138 -1.92 -29.76 -52.33
N ARG A 139 -1.15 -30.72 -52.82
CA ARG A 139 -0.20 -31.50 -52.01
C ARG A 139 0.87 -30.60 -51.37
N LEU A 140 1.41 -29.65 -52.13
CA LEU A 140 2.42 -28.71 -51.61
C LEU A 140 1.81 -27.77 -50.56
N ARG A 141 0.61 -27.25 -50.80
CA ARG A 141 -0.15 -26.46 -49.82
C ARG A 141 -0.37 -27.24 -48.52
N GLU A 142 -0.77 -28.50 -48.60
CA GLU A 142 -1.00 -29.36 -47.43
C GLU A 142 0.28 -29.58 -46.62
N ILE A 143 1.42 -29.81 -47.29
CA ILE A 143 2.73 -29.94 -46.63
C ILE A 143 3.11 -28.64 -45.91
N LEU A 144 2.94 -27.48 -46.56
CA LEU A 144 3.21 -26.17 -45.95
C LEU A 144 2.31 -25.91 -44.75
N SER A 145 1.02 -26.25 -44.85
CA SER A 145 0.06 -26.11 -43.77
C SER A 145 0.35 -27.05 -42.60
N PHE A 146 0.77 -28.29 -42.87
CA PHE A 146 1.10 -29.26 -41.83
C PHE A 146 2.35 -28.86 -41.04
N ALA A 147 3.39 -28.40 -41.73
CA ALA A 147 4.59 -27.89 -41.08
C ALA A 147 4.28 -26.68 -40.17
N LEU A 148 3.48 -25.72 -40.67
CA LEU A 148 3.03 -24.58 -39.86
C LEU A 148 2.24 -25.01 -38.62
N THR A 149 1.35 -25.99 -38.76
CA THR A 149 0.54 -26.50 -37.64
C THR A 149 1.42 -27.22 -36.62
N ALA A 150 2.40 -28.02 -37.06
CA ALA A 150 3.34 -28.71 -36.19
C ALA A 150 4.15 -27.73 -35.33
N ASP A 151 4.72 -26.69 -35.95
CA ASP A 151 5.48 -25.67 -35.20
C ASP A 151 4.58 -24.82 -34.29
N GLN A 152 3.35 -24.49 -34.71
CA GLN A 152 2.36 -23.84 -33.85
C GLN A 152 2.00 -24.69 -32.62
N THR A 153 1.85 -26.01 -32.77
CA THR A 153 1.57 -26.90 -31.65
C THR A 153 2.76 -27.02 -30.70
N ALA A 154 4.00 -27.06 -31.22
CA ALA A 154 5.21 -27.09 -30.40
C ALA A 154 5.34 -25.81 -29.57
N MET A 155 5.14 -24.65 -30.19
CA MET A 155 5.16 -23.36 -29.51
C MET A 155 4.04 -23.24 -28.47
N SER A 156 2.83 -23.73 -28.77
CA SER A 156 1.71 -23.75 -27.83
C SER A 156 2.00 -24.63 -26.61
N LEU A 157 2.70 -25.76 -26.79
CA LEU A 157 3.09 -26.66 -25.70
C LEU A 157 4.17 -26.02 -24.80
N GLU A 158 5.10 -25.25 -25.37
CA GLU A 158 6.07 -24.48 -24.59
C GLU A 158 5.41 -23.33 -23.84
N ILE A 159 4.50 -22.61 -24.47
CA ILE A 159 3.67 -21.58 -23.81
C ILE A 159 2.85 -22.22 -22.70
N GLN A 160 2.32 -23.43 -22.89
CA GLN A 160 1.59 -24.13 -21.83
C GLN A 160 2.52 -24.51 -20.66
N LYS A 161 3.74 -24.99 -20.91
CA LYS A 161 4.72 -25.26 -19.85
C LYS A 161 5.17 -23.99 -19.11
N LEU A 162 5.42 -22.91 -19.84
CA LEU A 162 5.71 -21.59 -19.27
C LEU A 162 4.51 -21.08 -18.47
N SER A 163 3.29 -21.26 -18.98
CA SER A 163 2.05 -20.91 -18.27
C SER A 163 1.84 -21.77 -17.04
N GLU A 164 2.19 -23.06 -17.05
CA GLU A 164 2.12 -23.93 -15.86
C GLU A 164 3.17 -23.51 -14.82
N SER A 165 4.38 -23.12 -15.25
CA SER A 165 5.43 -22.59 -14.38
C SER A 165 5.07 -21.22 -13.80
N ILE A 166 4.50 -20.33 -14.64
CA ILE A 166 3.94 -19.05 -14.21
C ILE A 166 2.75 -19.28 -13.29
N ASN A 167 1.86 -20.22 -13.58
CA ASN A 167 0.73 -20.55 -12.71
C ASN A 167 1.19 -21.14 -11.38
N ALA A 168 2.27 -21.92 -11.35
CA ALA A 168 2.89 -22.37 -10.11
C ALA A 168 3.49 -21.19 -9.33
N ALA A 169 4.24 -20.30 -9.98
CA ALA A 169 4.78 -19.10 -9.37
C ALA A 169 3.68 -18.11 -8.93
N VAL A 170 2.57 -18.06 -9.66
CA VAL A 170 1.37 -17.28 -9.34
C VAL A 170 0.59 -17.95 -8.22
N LEU A 171 0.54 -19.28 -8.11
CA LEU A 171 -0.04 -19.98 -6.96
C LEU A 171 0.78 -19.72 -5.69
N ASP A 172 2.12 -19.79 -5.78
CA ASP A 172 3.02 -19.42 -4.69
C ASP A 172 2.85 -17.95 -4.33
N SER A 173 2.79 -17.07 -5.32
CA SER A 173 2.53 -15.64 -5.12
C SER A 173 1.12 -15.37 -4.62
N GLN A 174 0.10 -16.15 -4.98
CA GLN A 174 -1.27 -16.05 -4.49
C GLN A 174 -1.41 -16.62 -3.08
N GLN A 175 -0.56 -17.56 -2.68
CA GLN A 175 -0.50 -18.06 -1.31
C GLN A 175 0.25 -17.07 -0.41
N ILE A 176 1.27 -16.41 -0.94
CA ILE A 176 1.92 -15.26 -0.31
C ILE A 176 0.96 -14.07 -0.27
N VAL A 177 0.25 -13.75 -1.35
CA VAL A 177 -0.73 -12.66 -1.40
C VAL A 177 -1.94 -12.99 -0.55
N LYS A 178 -2.46 -14.22 -0.48
CA LYS A 178 -3.53 -14.59 0.46
C LYS A 178 -3.08 -14.54 1.91
N SER A 179 -1.84 -14.96 2.22
CA SER A 179 -1.32 -14.78 3.57
C SER A 179 -1.11 -13.30 3.88
N THR A 180 -0.64 -12.51 2.92
CA THR A 180 -0.47 -11.05 3.05
C THR A 180 -1.82 -10.33 3.08
N GLU A 181 -2.84 -10.78 2.36
CA GLU A 181 -4.21 -10.28 2.33
C GLU A 181 -4.99 -10.74 3.56
N GLU A 182 -4.75 -11.93 4.12
CA GLU A 182 -5.29 -12.30 5.44
C GLU A 182 -4.63 -11.49 6.55
N ILE A 183 -3.33 -11.17 6.41
CA ILE A 183 -2.60 -10.27 7.32
C ILE A 183 -3.12 -8.84 7.15
N VAL A 184 -3.30 -8.37 5.91
CA VAL A 184 -3.77 -7.02 5.56
C VAL A 184 -5.26 -6.84 5.83
N LEU A 185 -6.13 -7.82 5.58
CA LEU A 185 -7.54 -7.80 6.01
C LEU A 185 -7.63 -7.86 7.53
N ASN A 186 -6.80 -8.65 8.22
CA ASN A 186 -6.75 -8.59 9.68
C ASN A 186 -6.23 -7.23 10.19
N MET A 187 -5.35 -6.57 9.45
CA MET A 187 -4.87 -5.21 9.74
C MET A 187 -5.93 -4.15 9.38
N GLN A 188 -6.68 -4.29 8.28
CA GLN A 188 -7.70 -3.36 7.80
C GLN A 188 -9.02 -3.50 8.58
N GLU A 189 -9.39 -4.70 9.06
CA GLU A 189 -10.51 -4.87 9.98
C GLU A 189 -10.21 -4.29 11.38
N LYS A 190 -8.93 -4.20 11.77
CA LYS A 190 -8.49 -3.59 13.04
C LYS A 190 -8.15 -2.12 12.93
N VAL A 191 -7.73 -1.66 11.75
CA VAL A 191 -7.38 -0.28 11.43
C VAL A 191 -8.43 0.21 10.45
N ASN A 192 -9.46 0.86 11.00
CA ASN A 192 -10.51 1.49 10.24
C ASN A 192 -9.96 2.72 9.48
N LEU A 193 -9.22 2.50 8.39
CA LEU A 193 -8.82 3.50 7.41
C LEU A 193 -8.84 2.86 6.02
N SER A 194 -9.86 3.25 5.27
CA SER A 194 -9.92 3.14 3.81
C SER A 194 -8.69 3.79 3.18
N ASN A 195 -8.01 3.10 2.28
CA ASN A 195 -7.39 3.63 1.06
C ASN A 195 -6.76 2.49 0.26
N ASP A 196 -7.52 1.98 -0.72
CA ASP A 196 -6.99 1.15 -1.81
C ASP A 196 -6.10 2.01 -2.71
N VAL A 197 -4.85 1.61 -2.86
CA VAL A 197 -4.02 1.98 -4.02
C VAL A 197 -3.72 0.68 -4.76
N THR A 198 -4.60 0.34 -5.70
CA THR A 198 -4.35 -0.69 -6.70
C THR A 198 -3.35 -0.18 -7.74
N LEU A 199 -2.33 -1.00 -7.99
CA LEU A 199 -1.49 -0.95 -9.19
C LEU A 199 -2.33 -1.40 -10.39
N ASP A 200 -3.03 -0.48 -11.05
CA ASP A 200 -3.63 -0.75 -12.36
C ASP A 200 -2.63 -0.40 -13.47
N VAL A 201 -2.16 -1.47 -14.11
CA VAL A 201 -1.29 -1.49 -15.29
C VAL A 201 -2.13 -1.12 -16.52
N TYR A 202 -1.77 -0.03 -17.20
CA TYR A 202 -2.15 0.20 -18.59
C TYR A 202 -1.08 -0.40 -19.51
N GLU A 203 -1.36 -1.58 -20.05
CA GLU A 203 -0.76 -2.12 -21.27
C GLU A 203 -1.43 -1.50 -22.52
N HIS A 204 -0.62 -1.35 -23.57
CA HIS A 204 -0.96 -1.13 -25.00
C HIS A 204 -1.28 0.30 -25.49
N THR A 205 -0.34 0.93 -26.24
CA THR A 205 -0.28 0.91 -27.73
C THR A 205 0.84 1.82 -28.33
N LEU A 206 1.91 1.17 -28.86
CA LEU A 206 2.71 1.33 -30.12
C LEU A 206 3.08 2.72 -30.76
N PRO A 207 3.99 2.81 -31.77
CA PRO A 207 5.42 2.40 -31.90
C PRO A 207 6.31 3.46 -32.65
N GLN A 208 7.58 3.12 -32.94
CA GLN A 208 8.53 3.77 -33.89
C GLN A 208 9.38 4.95 -33.35
N VAL A 209 10.68 4.73 -33.15
CA VAL A 209 11.77 4.99 -34.12
C VAL A 209 13.01 4.23 -33.61
N THR A 210 13.50 3.31 -34.44
CA THR A 210 14.76 2.55 -34.30
C THR A 210 15.75 3.00 -35.36
N GLU A 211 17.04 2.72 -35.11
CA GLU A 211 18.24 2.85 -35.97
C GLU A 211 18.98 4.20 -35.85
N MET A 212 20.31 4.32 -35.74
CA MET A 212 21.52 3.47 -35.92
C MET A 212 22.74 4.35 -35.49
N PRO A 213 24.05 3.98 -35.62
CA PRO A 213 24.75 2.69 -35.66
C PRO A 213 25.97 2.61 -34.71
N ALA A 214 26.57 1.42 -34.63
CA ALA A 214 27.90 1.13 -34.07
C ALA A 214 28.91 0.88 -35.20
N GLU A 215 30.11 1.46 -35.10
CA GLU A 215 31.37 1.11 -35.81
C GLU A 215 32.51 1.88 -35.08
N ALA A 216 33.30 1.23 -34.21
CA ALA A 216 34.59 0.58 -34.46
C ALA A 216 35.73 1.54 -34.89
N ASP A 217 36.70 1.81 -34.01
CA ASP A 217 38.02 1.17 -34.10
C ASP A 217 38.98 1.55 -32.95
N THR A 218 39.82 0.57 -32.63
CA THR A 218 40.82 0.50 -31.56
C THR A 218 41.99 1.47 -31.71
N GLN A 219 42.50 2.01 -30.60
CA GLN A 219 43.93 1.92 -30.24
C GLN A 219 44.20 2.37 -28.80
N GLN A 220 44.94 1.52 -28.09
CA GLN A 220 45.46 1.72 -26.73
C GLN A 220 46.40 2.92 -26.66
N GLN A 221 46.32 3.72 -25.59
CA GLN A 221 47.44 3.97 -24.66
C GLN A 221 47.03 4.86 -23.48
N ASP A 222 47.60 4.51 -22.33
CA ASP A 222 47.51 5.13 -21.00
C ASP A 222 47.35 6.66 -20.98
N HIS A 223 46.31 7.13 -20.29
CA HIS A 223 46.26 8.27 -19.35
C HIS A 223 44.80 8.50 -18.93
N GLY A 224 44.38 7.90 -17.82
CA GLY A 224 42.97 7.89 -17.38
C GLY A 224 42.49 9.21 -16.77
N PHE A 225 42.18 10.20 -17.61
CA PHE A 225 41.18 11.23 -17.32
C PHE A 225 40.37 11.56 -18.60
N SER A 226 39.05 11.50 -18.42
CA SER A 226 37.97 12.16 -19.16
C SER A 226 37.28 11.45 -20.35
N LYS A 227 35.95 11.70 -20.36
CA LYS A 227 34.93 11.62 -21.44
C LYS A 227 34.15 10.30 -21.48
N GLU A 228 32.82 10.25 -21.34
CA GLU A 228 31.76 11.23 -21.61
C GLU A 228 30.59 11.08 -20.61
N TRP A 229 30.20 12.17 -19.95
CA TRP A 229 28.93 12.29 -19.23
C TRP A 229 28.14 13.39 -19.92
N THR A 230 27.03 13.02 -20.56
CA THR A 230 26.12 13.95 -21.24
C THR A 230 25.08 14.42 -20.22
N PHE A 231 24.98 15.73 -20.04
CA PHE A 231 24.01 16.42 -19.16
C PHE A 231 22.58 16.35 -19.72
N LEU A 232 21.57 16.50 -18.85
CA LEU A 232 20.32 17.22 -19.18
C LEU A 232 19.63 17.76 -17.91
N SER A 233 19.43 19.08 -17.89
CA SER A 233 18.43 19.77 -17.08
C SER A 233 17.09 19.74 -17.79
N GLY A 234 16.00 19.61 -17.02
CA GLY A 234 14.63 19.85 -17.49
C GLY A 234 13.91 18.59 -17.97
N LYS A 235 12.82 18.25 -17.26
CA LYS A 235 11.75 17.30 -17.63
C LYS A 235 11.99 16.54 -18.93
N TRP A 236 12.42 15.27 -18.87
CA TRP A 236 12.15 14.06 -19.70
C TRP A 236 13.24 13.04 -19.29
N MET A 237 13.03 11.76 -18.98
CA MET A 237 12.06 10.76 -19.41
C MET A 237 11.74 9.78 -18.25
N GLN A 238 10.46 9.46 -18.06
CA GLN A 238 10.10 8.11 -17.61
C GLN A 238 10.48 7.14 -18.73
N THR A 239 11.67 6.56 -18.65
CA THR A 239 11.97 5.28 -19.28
C THR A 239 12.09 4.24 -18.16
N PRO A 240 11.54 3.02 -18.32
CA PRO A 240 11.77 1.92 -17.38
C PRO A 240 13.24 1.48 -17.29
N SER A 241 14.14 2.09 -18.06
CA SER A 241 15.50 1.62 -18.30
C SER A 241 16.50 1.99 -17.21
N SER A 242 16.21 2.94 -16.30
CA SER A 242 17.12 3.23 -15.17
C SER A 242 17.09 2.13 -14.09
N GLY A 243 16.09 1.25 -14.11
CA GLY A 243 16.09 0.01 -13.32
C GLY A 243 17.03 -1.07 -13.84
N TYR A 244 17.58 -0.92 -15.06
CA TYR A 244 18.41 -1.94 -15.70
C TYR A 244 19.92 -1.68 -15.62
N MET A 245 20.38 -0.52 -15.13
CA MET A 245 21.83 -0.21 -15.11
C MET A 245 22.58 -0.59 -13.83
N CYS A 246 21.91 -1.08 -12.78
CA CYS A 246 22.58 -1.64 -11.59
C CYS A 246 22.29 -3.13 -11.33
N SER A 247 21.62 -3.84 -12.25
CA SER A 247 21.27 -5.26 -12.02
C SER A 247 22.43 -6.25 -12.27
N HIS A 248 23.66 -5.79 -12.51
CA HIS A 248 24.78 -6.68 -12.88
C HIS A 248 26.12 -6.40 -12.19
N SER A 249 26.17 -5.58 -11.13
CA SER A 249 27.34 -5.55 -10.24
C SER A 249 26.96 -6.14 -8.89
N SER A 250 27.40 -7.37 -8.61
CA SER A 250 27.30 -7.99 -7.29
C SER A 250 27.98 -7.09 -6.25
N GLY A 251 27.20 -6.28 -5.52
CA GLY A 251 27.68 -5.43 -4.43
C GLY A 251 27.25 -3.94 -4.44
N SER A 252 26.42 -3.49 -5.39
CA SER A 252 25.94 -2.09 -5.44
C SER A 252 24.41 -1.97 -5.37
N SER A 253 23.89 -1.03 -4.58
CA SER A 253 22.46 -0.72 -4.40
C SER A 253 22.16 0.73 -4.83
N LEU A 254 21.01 0.98 -5.47
CA LEU A 254 20.60 2.31 -5.93
C LEU A 254 19.21 2.68 -5.37
N ALA A 255 19.09 3.84 -4.74
CA ALA A 255 17.80 4.43 -4.38
C ALA A 255 17.61 5.79 -5.07
N TYR A 256 16.42 6.00 -5.61
CA TYR A 256 16.05 7.25 -6.28
C TYR A 256 14.75 7.79 -5.69
N PHE A 257 14.71 9.10 -5.44
CA PHE A 257 13.49 9.79 -5.02
C PHE A 257 13.36 11.12 -5.76
N PHE A 258 12.17 11.34 -6.33
CA PHE A 258 11.79 12.60 -6.97
C PHE A 258 10.74 13.30 -6.11
N PHE A 259 11.05 14.51 -5.66
CA PHE A 259 10.08 15.37 -4.98
C PHE A 259 9.11 15.95 -6.02
N ASP A 260 7.83 15.92 -5.70
CA ASP A 260 6.78 16.47 -6.57
C ASP A 260 5.85 17.36 -5.74
N PHE A 261 5.89 18.66 -6.02
CA PHE A 261 5.03 19.66 -5.42
C PHE A 261 3.52 19.38 -5.59
N SER A 262 3.13 18.58 -6.58
CA SER A 262 1.73 18.22 -6.80
C SER A 262 1.27 17.05 -5.90
N ASP A 263 2.21 16.25 -5.43
CA ASP A 263 1.97 15.02 -4.67
C ASP A 263 2.39 15.21 -3.21
N TYR A 264 1.41 15.32 -2.32
CA TYR A 264 1.65 15.59 -0.91
C TYR A 264 2.56 14.52 -0.26
N ASP A 265 2.37 13.25 -0.62
CA ASP A 265 3.16 12.14 -0.07
C ASP A 265 4.62 12.21 -0.51
N LYS A 266 4.92 12.87 -1.63
CA LYS A 266 6.30 13.09 -2.12
C LYS A 266 6.97 14.34 -1.56
N GLN A 267 6.30 15.08 -0.68
CA GLN A 267 6.86 16.29 -0.06
C GLN A 267 7.28 16.08 1.40
N GLN A 268 6.87 14.98 2.03
CA GLN A 268 7.11 14.72 3.45
C GLN A 268 8.47 14.04 3.66
N CYS A 269 9.22 14.47 4.69
CA CYS A 269 10.54 13.90 4.99
C CYS A 269 10.48 12.40 5.33
N ASP A 270 9.47 11.97 6.11
CA ASP A 270 9.33 10.58 6.54
C ASP A 270 9.07 9.64 5.35
N GLN A 271 8.27 10.05 4.37
CA GLN A 271 7.96 9.28 3.17
C GLN A 271 9.19 9.07 2.28
N VAL A 272 10.05 10.10 2.15
CA VAL A 272 11.32 10.00 1.42
C VAL A 272 12.18 8.90 2.03
N ILE A 273 12.38 8.93 3.35
CA ILE A 273 13.23 7.97 4.06
C ILE A 273 12.66 6.56 3.95
N ARG A 274 11.34 6.39 4.14
CA ARG A 274 10.65 5.10 3.97
C ARG A 274 10.83 4.55 2.56
N SER A 275 10.72 5.40 1.54
CA SER A 275 10.92 5.01 0.14
C SER A 275 12.34 4.55 -0.13
N ILE A 276 13.34 5.28 0.36
CA ILE A 276 14.76 4.90 0.21
C ILE A 276 15.03 3.57 0.91
N ILE A 277 14.60 3.40 2.17
CA ILE A 277 14.75 2.13 2.91
C ILE A 277 14.11 0.98 2.13
N LYS A 278 12.89 1.17 1.62
CA LYS A 278 12.19 0.15 0.84
C LYS A 278 12.96 -0.24 -0.43
N GLN A 279 13.49 0.75 -1.15
CA GLN A 279 14.25 0.51 -2.38
C GLN A 279 15.56 -0.23 -2.10
N LEU A 280 16.32 0.19 -1.09
CA LEU A 280 17.57 -0.46 -0.70
C LEU A 280 17.33 -1.88 -0.17
N TYR A 281 16.29 -2.07 0.65
CA TYR A 281 15.87 -3.37 1.16
C TYR A 281 15.49 -4.35 0.04
N SER A 282 14.78 -3.88 -1.00
CA SER A 282 14.40 -4.73 -2.14
C SER A 282 15.60 -5.23 -2.98
N GLN A 283 16.77 -4.60 -2.83
CA GLN A 283 17.98 -4.89 -3.59
C GLN A 283 19.02 -5.68 -2.77
N SER A 284 19.00 -5.57 -1.44
CA SER A 284 19.82 -6.38 -0.53
C SER A 284 19.03 -6.76 0.73
N TYR A 285 18.87 -8.07 0.95
CA TYR A 285 18.22 -8.61 2.14
C TYR A 285 19.13 -8.64 3.38
N ASP A 286 20.39 -8.21 3.26
CA ASP A 286 21.35 -8.23 4.37
C ASP A 286 20.93 -7.30 5.52
N ALA A 287 20.10 -6.29 5.23
CA ALA A 287 19.53 -5.36 6.19
C ALA A 287 18.14 -5.77 6.74
N MET A 288 17.64 -6.97 6.43
CA MET A 288 16.31 -7.46 6.86
C MET A 288 16.10 -7.33 8.36
N GLY A 289 17.07 -7.72 9.18
CA GLY A 289 16.97 -7.62 10.63
C GLY A 289 16.79 -6.19 11.16
N GLU A 290 17.28 -5.16 10.45
CA GLU A 290 17.14 -3.76 10.87
C GLU A 290 15.74 -3.21 10.56
N VAL A 291 15.18 -3.59 9.41
CA VAL A 291 13.81 -3.21 9.01
C VAL A 291 12.79 -3.97 9.87
N GLU A 292 13.04 -5.25 10.17
CA GLU A 292 12.23 -6.04 11.10
C GLU A 292 12.31 -5.49 12.54
N ALA A 293 13.48 -5.02 12.97
CA ALA A 293 13.64 -4.36 14.27
C ALA A 293 12.85 -3.04 14.31
N LEU A 294 12.89 -2.24 13.23
CA LEU A 294 12.07 -1.03 13.12
C LEU A 294 10.58 -1.37 13.17
N PHE A 295 10.12 -2.32 12.37
CA PHE A 295 8.72 -2.78 12.35
C PHE A 295 8.28 -3.28 13.74
N SER A 296 9.12 -4.09 14.39
CA SER A 296 8.91 -4.58 15.75
C SER A 296 8.89 -3.46 16.79
N SER A 297 9.68 -2.40 16.60
CA SER A 297 9.71 -1.22 17.47
C SER A 297 8.47 -0.33 17.30
N CYS A 298 7.84 -0.38 16.12
CA CYS A 298 6.64 0.38 15.77
C CYS A 298 5.33 -0.40 16.06
N GLN A 299 5.39 -1.37 16.98
CA GLN A 299 4.25 -2.19 17.38
C GLN A 299 3.56 -2.88 16.19
N ASP A 300 4.33 -3.41 15.25
CA ASP A 300 3.82 -4.07 14.05
C ASP A 300 2.93 -3.17 13.17
N GLY A 301 3.16 -1.84 13.24
CA GLY A 301 2.46 -0.83 12.44
C GLY A 301 1.41 0.00 13.19
N GLU A 302 1.20 -0.21 14.50
CA GLU A 302 0.18 0.50 15.30
C GLU A 302 0.59 1.93 15.70
N THR A 303 1.87 2.27 15.66
CA THR A 303 2.40 3.59 16.02
C THR A 303 3.13 4.26 14.86
N ALA A 304 2.92 5.57 14.67
CA ALA A 304 3.66 6.35 13.69
C ALA A 304 5.16 6.32 14.01
N VAL A 305 5.97 6.01 13.00
CA VAL A 305 7.43 6.00 13.10
C VAL A 305 7.93 7.44 13.03
N ASP A 306 8.76 7.85 13.98
CA ASP A 306 9.39 9.17 13.92
C ASP A 306 10.55 9.21 12.90
N VAL A 307 10.89 10.42 12.47
CA VAL A 307 11.98 10.64 11.50
C VAL A 307 13.33 10.19 12.06
N ALA A 308 13.52 10.25 13.39
CA ALA A 308 14.75 9.83 14.05
C ALA A 308 14.99 8.31 13.92
N ALA A 309 13.99 7.48 14.21
CA ALA A 309 14.07 6.03 14.06
C ALA A 309 14.27 5.65 12.59
N LEU A 310 13.53 6.29 11.67
CA LEU A 310 13.70 6.12 10.24
C LEU A 310 15.15 6.45 9.79
N THR A 311 15.73 7.52 10.32
CA THR A 311 17.12 7.91 10.03
C THR A 311 18.11 6.84 10.50
N THR A 312 17.95 6.33 11.72
CA THR A 312 18.82 5.28 12.26
C THR A 312 18.71 3.99 11.45
N THR A 313 17.50 3.59 11.06
CA THR A 313 17.31 2.42 10.21
C THR A 313 17.94 2.63 8.83
N LEU A 314 17.80 3.82 8.22
CA LEU A 314 18.43 4.11 6.94
C LEU A 314 19.97 4.02 7.03
N GLN A 315 20.59 4.56 8.08
CA GLN A 315 22.03 4.43 8.31
C GLN A 315 22.47 2.95 8.41
N ALA A 316 21.71 2.14 9.16
CA ALA A 316 21.99 0.72 9.32
C ALA A 316 21.83 -0.07 8.00
N VAL A 317 20.83 0.29 7.19
CA VAL A 317 20.63 -0.28 5.84
C VAL A 317 21.82 0.08 4.94
N ILE A 318 22.19 1.36 4.84
CA ILE A 318 23.34 1.82 4.02
C ILE A 318 24.63 1.09 4.42
N GLN A 319 24.87 0.90 5.71
CA GLN A 319 26.06 0.21 6.21
C GLN A 319 26.15 -1.23 5.70
N LYS A 320 25.02 -1.92 5.54
CA LYS A 320 24.97 -3.32 5.10
C LYS A 320 24.86 -3.49 3.58
N SER A 321 24.48 -2.44 2.84
CA SER A 321 24.24 -2.46 1.40
C SER A 321 25.49 -2.32 0.50
N GLY A 322 26.70 -2.23 1.08
CA GLY A 322 27.94 -2.13 0.30
C GLY A 322 28.08 -0.79 -0.44
N GLN A 323 28.22 -0.80 -1.77
CA GLN A 323 28.23 0.43 -2.57
C GLN A 323 26.79 0.94 -2.73
N THR A 324 26.45 2.07 -2.11
CA THR A 324 25.09 2.61 -2.10
C THR A 324 25.03 3.94 -2.83
N TYR A 325 24.18 4.04 -3.84
CA TYR A 325 23.92 5.27 -4.59
C TYR A 325 22.55 5.81 -4.19
N ILE A 326 22.47 7.05 -3.72
CA ILE A 326 21.22 7.72 -3.40
C ILE A 326 21.12 8.97 -4.28
N VAL A 327 20.01 9.08 -5.00
CA VAL A 327 19.71 10.23 -5.86
C VAL A 327 18.43 10.90 -5.37
N LEU A 328 18.55 12.16 -4.95
CA LEU A 328 17.44 13.00 -4.51
C LEU A 328 17.27 14.15 -5.52
N ASP A 329 16.14 14.17 -6.20
CA ASP A 329 15.86 15.15 -7.26
C ASP A 329 14.77 16.14 -6.83
N ALA A 330 15.03 17.44 -6.96
CA ALA A 330 14.18 18.56 -6.55
C ALA A 330 14.00 18.73 -5.02
N LEU A 331 15.10 18.66 -4.26
CA LEU A 331 15.10 18.79 -2.78
C LEU A 331 14.31 20.00 -2.25
N ASP A 332 14.33 21.11 -2.97
CA ASP A 332 13.61 22.33 -2.59
C ASP A 332 12.08 22.20 -2.59
N GLU A 333 11.52 21.11 -3.13
CA GLU A 333 10.09 20.80 -3.08
C GLU A 333 9.68 19.99 -1.83
N CYS A 334 10.63 19.64 -0.96
CA CYS A 334 10.32 19.02 0.34
C CYS A 334 9.67 20.03 1.29
N SER A 335 8.48 19.70 1.82
CA SER A 335 7.78 20.53 2.81
C SER A 335 8.54 20.61 4.14
N ASP A 336 9.21 19.52 4.53
CA ASP A 336 9.99 19.40 5.77
C ASP A 336 11.50 19.43 5.47
N ILE A 337 11.93 20.36 4.60
CA ILE A 337 13.33 20.41 4.12
C ILE A 337 14.34 20.54 5.26
N VAL A 338 13.99 21.21 6.36
CA VAL A 338 14.87 21.34 7.53
C VAL A 338 15.16 19.98 8.16
N ASP A 339 14.14 19.16 8.36
CA ASP A 339 14.30 17.81 8.91
C ASP A 339 15.08 16.91 7.95
N LEU A 340 14.77 16.99 6.65
CA LEU A 340 15.46 16.22 5.62
C LEU A 340 16.96 16.59 5.54
N LEU A 341 17.30 17.88 5.62
CA LEU A 341 18.68 18.35 5.63
C LEU A 341 19.45 17.82 6.84
N VAL A 342 18.82 17.73 8.02
CA VAL A 342 19.39 17.10 9.21
C VAL A 342 19.65 15.61 8.97
N VAL A 343 18.74 14.90 8.28
CA VAL A 343 18.93 13.49 7.92
C VAL A 343 20.10 13.32 6.95
N ILE A 344 20.18 14.15 5.90
CA ILE A 344 21.30 14.14 4.94
C ILE A 344 22.63 14.38 5.65
N GLN A 345 22.69 15.38 6.53
CA GLN A 345 23.87 15.67 7.35
C GLN A 345 24.30 14.44 8.16
N LYS A 346 23.37 13.80 8.89
CA LYS A 346 23.68 12.60 9.70
C LYS A 346 24.20 11.44 8.87
N ILE A 347 23.70 11.25 7.65
CA ILE A 347 24.14 10.16 6.77
C ILE A 347 25.53 10.45 6.20
N VAL A 348 25.82 11.70 5.83
CA VAL A 348 27.12 12.11 5.31
C VAL A 348 28.19 12.09 6.41
N GLU A 349 27.88 12.59 7.60
CA GLU A 349 28.79 12.60 8.76
C GLU A 349 29.13 11.18 9.26
N ALA A 350 28.26 10.20 9.03
CA ALA A 350 28.53 8.79 9.33
C ALA A 350 29.65 8.19 8.44
N ASN A 351 30.04 8.89 7.37
CA ASN A 351 31.23 8.61 6.55
C ASN A 351 31.34 7.16 6.04
N PHE A 352 30.25 6.63 5.48
CA PHE A 352 30.23 5.30 4.87
C PHE A 352 31.12 5.25 3.62
N SER A 353 32.06 4.30 3.56
CA SER A 353 33.06 4.20 2.48
C SER A 353 32.50 3.85 1.09
N GLY A 354 31.24 3.43 1.01
CA GLY A 354 30.55 3.09 -0.24
C GLY A 354 29.36 3.99 -0.58
N LEU A 355 29.11 5.08 0.15
CA LEU A 355 27.96 5.95 -0.10
C LEU A 355 28.28 7.01 -1.17
N HIS A 356 27.42 7.09 -2.18
CA HIS A 356 27.42 8.12 -3.22
C HIS A 356 26.07 8.84 -3.19
N LEU A 357 26.08 10.13 -2.85
CA LEU A 357 24.87 10.95 -2.78
C LEU A 357 24.88 11.98 -3.90
N LEU A 358 23.83 11.97 -4.73
CA LEU A 358 23.55 13.00 -5.72
C LEU A 358 22.26 13.72 -5.33
N CYS A 359 22.31 15.04 -5.34
CA CYS A 359 21.21 15.90 -4.91
C CYS A 359 21.03 17.03 -5.91
N THR A 360 19.79 17.29 -6.34
CA THR A 360 19.45 18.47 -7.14
C THR A 360 18.50 19.37 -6.37
N SER A 361 18.62 20.68 -6.57
CA SER A 361 17.81 21.69 -5.88
C SER A 361 17.85 23.02 -6.63
N ARG A 362 16.79 23.82 -6.52
CA ARG A 362 16.87 25.27 -6.76
C ARG A 362 17.83 25.91 -5.76
N TRP A 363 18.41 27.06 -6.12
CA TRP A 363 19.29 27.81 -5.23
C TRP A 363 18.48 28.42 -4.09
N LEU A 364 18.61 27.83 -2.90
CA LEU A 364 18.02 28.30 -1.65
C LEU A 364 19.11 28.39 -0.59
N THR A 365 19.17 29.52 0.12
CA THR A 365 20.27 29.83 1.06
C THR A 365 20.41 28.79 2.16
N ASN A 366 19.32 28.27 2.72
CA ASN A 366 19.34 27.24 3.76
C ASN A 366 19.90 25.90 3.27
N ILE A 367 19.55 25.48 2.05
CA ILE A 367 20.08 24.26 1.42
C ILE A 367 21.56 24.45 1.11
N GLU A 368 21.92 25.60 0.53
CA GLU A 368 23.29 25.95 0.20
C GLU A 368 24.20 25.97 1.44
N GLU A 369 23.84 26.70 2.49
CA GLU A 369 24.60 26.78 3.74
C GLU A 369 24.82 25.39 4.34
N THR A 370 23.79 24.54 4.34
CA THR A 370 23.88 23.19 4.88
C THR A 370 24.80 22.32 4.04
N LEU A 371 24.61 22.29 2.71
CA LEU A 371 25.42 21.46 1.81
C LEU A 371 26.87 21.93 1.70
N GLN A 372 27.14 23.24 1.78
CA GLN A 372 28.49 23.81 1.82
C GLN A 372 29.28 23.36 3.05
N ASN A 373 28.61 23.12 4.18
CA ASN A 373 29.25 22.59 5.38
C ASN A 373 29.58 21.09 5.24
N LEU A 374 28.88 20.37 4.36
CA LEU A 374 29.02 18.93 4.17
C LEU A 374 29.95 18.55 3.01
N THR A 375 30.20 19.45 2.07
CA THR A 375 31.00 19.16 0.87
C THR A 375 31.85 20.36 0.44
N THR A 376 32.95 20.08 -0.26
CA THR A 376 33.83 21.12 -0.80
C THR A 376 33.22 21.73 -2.07
N SER A 377 33.51 23.02 -2.33
CA SER A 377 32.89 23.78 -3.43
C SER A 377 33.16 23.20 -4.83
N ASP A 378 34.19 22.37 -5.00
CA ASP A 378 34.51 21.66 -6.24
C ASP A 378 33.56 20.51 -6.56
N ARG A 379 32.80 20.02 -5.58
CA ARG A 379 31.77 18.96 -5.76
C ARG A 379 30.36 19.51 -5.99
N MET A 380 30.17 20.82 -5.83
CA MET A 380 28.91 21.48 -6.16
C MET A 380 28.93 21.95 -7.61
N ILE A 381 28.10 21.33 -8.45
CA ILE A 381 27.98 21.69 -9.86
C ILE A 381 26.82 22.67 -10.02
N GLN A 382 27.15 23.95 -10.19
CA GLN A 382 26.16 24.93 -10.60
C GLN A 382 25.89 24.80 -12.10
N ILE A 383 24.67 24.44 -12.46
CA ILE A 383 24.24 24.41 -13.87
C ILE A 383 24.23 25.86 -14.38
N ARG A 384 25.13 26.15 -15.33
CA ARG A 384 25.29 27.51 -15.88
C ARG A 384 24.11 27.89 -16.75
N SER A 385 23.58 29.10 -16.59
CA SER A 385 22.40 29.59 -17.33
C SER A 385 22.56 29.47 -18.85
N LYS A 386 23.76 29.68 -19.39
CA LYS A 386 23.99 29.66 -20.86
C LYS A 386 23.67 28.32 -21.53
N ILE A 387 23.85 27.19 -20.84
CA ILE A 387 23.51 25.87 -21.39
C ILE A 387 21.99 25.68 -21.33
N VAL A 388 21.37 26.07 -20.21
CA VAL A 388 19.92 26.02 -20.02
C VAL A 388 19.18 26.94 -21.00
N ASP A 389 19.76 28.08 -21.37
CA ASP A 389 19.18 29.01 -22.33
C ASP A 389 19.10 28.40 -23.75
N ILE A 390 19.98 27.44 -24.08
CA ILE A 390 19.92 26.66 -25.33
C ILE A 390 18.73 25.69 -25.25
N ASP A 391 18.60 24.94 -24.16
CA ASP A 391 17.48 24.02 -23.96
C ASP A 391 16.13 24.76 -23.95
N ILE A 392 16.08 25.96 -23.37
CA ILE A 392 14.90 26.84 -23.40
C ILE A 392 14.59 27.28 -24.83
N SER A 393 15.60 27.63 -25.63
CA SER A 393 15.43 27.97 -27.04
C SER A 393 14.83 26.81 -27.84
N ASP A 394 15.32 25.58 -27.60
CA ASP A 394 14.81 24.37 -28.26
C ASP A 394 13.39 24.03 -27.81
N TYR A 395 13.11 24.20 -26.52
CA TYR A 395 11.77 24.10 -25.95
C TYR A 395 10.78 25.09 -26.60
N ILE A 396 11.16 26.37 -26.71
CA ILE A 396 10.34 27.40 -27.37
C ILE A 396 10.07 27.03 -28.83
N SER A 397 11.11 26.58 -29.55
CA SER A 397 11.01 26.18 -30.95
C SER A 397 10.04 25.00 -31.12
N SER A 398 10.17 23.98 -30.27
CA SER A 398 9.27 22.82 -30.23
C SER A 398 7.83 23.24 -29.94
N ARG A 399 7.60 24.15 -28.98
CA ARG A 399 6.26 24.64 -28.65
C ARG A 399 5.63 25.46 -29.76
N LEU A 400 6.38 26.32 -30.44
CA LEU A 400 5.88 27.09 -31.60
C LEU A 400 5.42 26.16 -32.74
N GLN A 401 6.08 25.01 -32.91
CA GLN A 401 5.72 24.00 -33.91
C GLN A 401 4.55 23.10 -33.49
N THR A 402 4.53 22.65 -32.24
CA THR A 402 3.58 21.62 -31.77
C THR A 402 2.28 22.19 -31.20
N ASP A 403 2.30 23.35 -30.55
CA ASP A 403 1.15 23.91 -29.84
C ASP A 403 0.03 24.35 -30.81
N PRO A 404 -1.18 23.80 -30.70
CA PRO A 404 -2.31 24.17 -31.56
C PRO A 404 -2.72 25.65 -31.46
N LYS A 405 -2.57 26.28 -30.29
CA LYS A 405 -2.95 27.69 -30.09
C LYS A 405 -1.97 28.67 -30.73
N LEU A 406 -0.72 28.23 -30.94
CA LEU A 406 0.34 28.99 -31.62
C LEU A 406 0.45 28.68 -33.12
N LYS A 407 -0.43 27.83 -33.68
CA LYS A 407 -0.39 27.39 -35.09
C LYS A 407 -0.32 28.53 -36.12
N ARG A 408 -0.89 29.69 -35.78
CA ARG A 408 -0.91 30.90 -36.63
C ARG A 408 0.49 31.40 -37.01
N TRP A 409 1.51 31.07 -36.21
CA TRP A 409 2.89 31.48 -36.43
C TRP A 409 3.74 30.40 -37.12
N ARG A 410 3.23 29.18 -37.33
CA ARG A 410 4.00 28.03 -37.87
C ARG A 410 4.63 28.28 -39.25
N ASN A 411 3.94 29.04 -40.09
CA ASN A 411 4.39 29.34 -41.47
C ASN A 411 5.17 30.67 -41.57
N ARG A 412 5.62 31.23 -40.44
CA ARG A 412 6.28 32.54 -40.35
C ARG A 412 7.63 32.41 -39.64
N PRO A 413 8.68 31.94 -40.33
CA PRO A 413 10.00 31.72 -39.72
C PRO A 413 10.63 33.01 -39.20
N ASP A 414 10.35 34.13 -39.85
CA ASP A 414 10.73 35.49 -39.42
C ASP A 414 10.22 35.79 -38.01
N ILE A 415 8.96 35.45 -37.74
CA ILE A 415 8.29 35.72 -36.47
C ILE A 415 8.68 34.69 -35.41
N GLN A 416 8.87 33.42 -35.78
CA GLN A 416 9.35 32.40 -34.86
C GLN A 416 10.73 32.75 -34.32
N GLU A 417 11.61 33.23 -35.18
CA GLU A 417 12.94 33.68 -34.79
C GLU A 417 12.85 34.93 -33.90
N GLU A 418 11.99 35.90 -34.23
CA GLU A 418 11.74 37.08 -33.38
C GLU A 418 11.29 36.68 -31.96
N ILE A 419 10.36 35.72 -31.84
CA ILE A 419 9.90 35.19 -30.55
C ILE A 419 11.04 34.47 -29.81
N ARG A 420 11.75 33.58 -30.51
CA ARG A 420 12.83 32.77 -29.94
C ARG A 420 13.94 33.65 -29.37
N THR A 421 14.43 34.61 -30.14
CA THR A 421 15.48 35.55 -29.69
C THR A 421 15.02 36.36 -28.48
N ALA A 422 13.85 37.00 -28.56
CA ALA A 422 13.35 37.87 -27.49
C ALA A 422 13.12 37.12 -26.16
N MET A 423 12.70 35.86 -26.22
CA MET A 423 12.45 35.04 -25.05
C MET A 423 13.72 34.40 -24.50
N SER A 424 14.59 33.84 -25.35
CA SER A 424 15.83 33.20 -24.90
C SER A 424 16.79 34.20 -24.24
N GLU A 425 16.86 35.45 -24.72
CA GLU A 425 17.69 36.50 -24.10
C GLU A 425 17.25 36.88 -22.69
N LYS A 426 15.95 36.75 -22.40
CA LYS A 426 15.33 37.19 -21.13
C LYS A 426 15.00 36.05 -20.17
N ALA A 427 15.03 34.81 -20.64
CA ALA A 427 14.63 33.66 -19.82
C ALA A 427 15.62 33.38 -18.67
N HIS A 428 16.91 33.67 -18.87
CA HIS A 428 17.96 33.53 -17.85
C HIS A 428 17.88 32.18 -17.09
N GLY A 429 17.71 31.07 -17.82
CA GLY A 429 17.59 29.73 -17.26
C GLY A 429 16.23 29.36 -16.65
N MET A 430 15.19 30.21 -16.74
CA MET A 430 13.88 29.96 -16.14
C MET A 430 12.87 29.38 -17.14
N PHE A 431 12.77 28.05 -17.24
CA PHE A 431 11.73 27.39 -18.07
C PHE A 431 10.30 27.82 -17.72
N ARG A 432 10.02 28.00 -16.42
CA ARG A 432 8.70 28.44 -15.95
C ARG A 432 8.34 29.83 -16.48
N TRP A 433 9.33 30.72 -16.59
CA TRP A 433 9.16 32.04 -17.18
C TRP A 433 8.82 31.90 -18.67
N ALA A 434 9.61 31.11 -19.41
CA ALA A 434 9.40 30.89 -20.84
C ALA A 434 8.01 30.28 -21.13
N PHE A 435 7.59 29.30 -20.34
CA PHE A 435 6.24 28.71 -20.41
C PHE A 435 5.14 29.77 -20.24
N CYS A 436 5.22 30.60 -19.20
CA CYS A 436 4.23 31.65 -18.95
C CYS A 436 4.18 32.69 -20.07
N GLN A 437 5.33 33.04 -20.64
CA GLN A 437 5.38 33.95 -21.78
C GLN A 437 4.73 33.31 -23.03
N LEU A 438 4.97 32.02 -23.31
CA LEU A 438 4.31 31.33 -24.41
C LEU A 438 2.79 31.34 -24.28
N ILE A 439 2.26 31.16 -23.05
CA ILE A 439 0.82 31.29 -22.79
C ILE A 439 0.32 32.70 -23.10
N ALA A 440 1.04 33.74 -22.69
CA ALA A 440 0.68 35.12 -23.04
C ALA A 440 0.65 35.35 -24.57
N LEU A 441 1.60 34.75 -25.31
CA LEU A 441 1.64 34.83 -26.77
C LEU A 441 0.50 34.04 -27.45
N GLN A 442 -0.05 32.99 -26.83
CA GLN A 442 -1.22 32.27 -27.35
C GLN A 442 -2.45 33.20 -27.46
N ALA A 443 -2.57 34.18 -26.58
CA ALA A 443 -3.67 35.14 -26.55
C ALA A 443 -3.55 36.24 -27.63
N CYS A 444 -2.40 36.38 -28.29
CA CYS A 444 -2.16 37.46 -29.26
C CYS A 444 -2.86 37.17 -30.61
N PRO A 445 -3.88 37.97 -31.02
CA PRO A 445 -4.59 37.74 -32.27
C PRO A 445 -3.79 38.09 -33.53
N ASN A 446 -2.87 39.07 -33.45
CA ASN A 446 -2.21 39.66 -34.62
C ASN A 446 -0.76 40.11 -34.33
N LEU A 447 -0.01 40.49 -35.38
CA LEU A 447 1.40 40.89 -35.26
C LEU A 447 1.64 42.11 -34.35
N PRO A 448 0.82 43.19 -34.39
CA PRO A 448 0.98 44.31 -33.46
C PRO A 448 0.92 43.89 -31.99
N THR A 449 -0.12 43.15 -31.59
CA THR A 449 -0.28 42.66 -30.21
C THR A 449 0.84 41.70 -29.79
N LEU A 450 1.32 40.86 -30.69
CA LEU A 450 2.47 39.99 -30.46
C LEU A 450 3.74 40.81 -30.16
N ARG A 451 4.07 41.78 -31.01
CA ARG A 451 5.26 42.62 -30.84
C ARG A 451 5.21 43.51 -29.61
N GLU A 452 4.03 44.01 -29.28
CA GLU A 452 3.81 44.74 -28.02
C GLU A 452 4.10 43.83 -26.82
N THR A 453 3.55 42.61 -26.82
CA THR A 453 3.77 41.61 -25.76
C THR A 453 5.24 41.23 -25.63
N LEU A 454 5.96 41.05 -26.75
CA LEU A 454 7.41 40.75 -26.77
C LEU A 454 8.26 41.91 -26.20
N ARG A 455 7.84 43.17 -26.44
CA ARG A 455 8.50 44.35 -25.88
C ARG A 455 8.26 44.46 -24.37
N SER A 456 7.04 44.18 -23.91
CA SER A 456 6.63 44.26 -22.50
C SER A 456 6.81 42.95 -21.72
N LEU A 457 7.75 42.08 -22.12
CA LEU A 457 8.03 40.85 -21.37
C LEU A 457 8.64 41.18 -19.99
N PRO A 458 8.10 40.59 -18.90
CA PRO A 458 8.58 40.79 -17.53
C PRO A 458 10.01 40.26 -17.36
N LYS A 459 10.78 40.85 -16.46
CA LYS A 459 12.18 40.48 -16.19
C LYS A 459 12.32 39.31 -15.23
N THR A 460 11.32 39.11 -14.37
CA THR A 460 11.36 38.11 -13.29
C THR A 460 10.12 37.23 -13.30
N LEU A 461 10.18 36.08 -12.61
CA LEU A 461 9.00 35.26 -12.34
C LEU A 461 7.95 36.01 -11.51
N ASP A 462 8.39 36.80 -10.52
CA ASP A 462 7.50 37.62 -9.69
C ASP A 462 6.71 38.64 -10.53
N GLU A 463 7.37 39.37 -11.44
CA GLU A 463 6.69 40.27 -12.39
C GLU A 463 5.76 39.50 -13.36
N THR A 464 6.14 38.27 -13.72
CA THR A 464 5.31 37.41 -14.58
C THR A 464 4.01 37.03 -13.88
N TYR A 465 4.09 36.57 -12.63
CA TYR A 465 2.92 36.24 -11.83
C TYR A 465 2.08 37.47 -11.51
N SER A 466 2.72 38.60 -11.19
CA SER A 466 2.05 39.89 -11.02
C SER A 466 1.18 40.23 -12.22
N ARG A 467 1.75 40.15 -13.43
CA ARG A 467 1.04 40.44 -14.67
C ARG A 467 -0.12 39.47 -14.92
N ILE A 468 0.09 38.17 -14.69
CA ILE A 468 -0.98 37.17 -14.88
C ILE A 468 -2.15 37.44 -13.93
N LEU A 469 -1.86 37.70 -12.64
CA LEU A 469 -2.88 37.99 -11.63
C LEU A 469 -3.61 39.31 -11.89
N CYS A 470 -2.88 40.35 -12.33
CA CYS A 470 -3.50 41.64 -12.68
C CYS A 470 -4.33 41.59 -13.96
N ASN A 471 -4.13 40.58 -14.82
CA ASN A 471 -4.92 40.37 -16.02
C ASN A 471 -6.23 39.59 -15.76
N ILE A 472 -6.44 39.09 -14.54
CA ILE A 472 -7.72 38.47 -14.17
C ILE A 472 -8.81 39.56 -14.21
N PRO A 473 -9.94 39.35 -14.90
CA PRO A 473 -11.00 40.35 -14.97
C PRO A 473 -11.50 40.74 -13.57
N GLU A 474 -11.78 42.03 -13.38
CA GLU A 474 -12.15 42.58 -12.07
C GLU A 474 -13.38 41.88 -11.45
N GLU A 475 -14.33 41.46 -12.29
CA GLU A 475 -15.52 40.69 -11.94
C GLU A 475 -15.20 39.35 -11.26
N TYR A 476 -14.04 38.75 -11.55
CA TYR A 476 -13.59 37.49 -10.98
C TYR A 476 -12.54 37.65 -9.88
N SER A 477 -12.13 38.88 -9.55
CA SER A 477 -10.98 39.13 -8.68
C SER A 477 -11.14 38.56 -7.27
N ASP A 478 -12.30 38.73 -6.64
CA ASP A 478 -12.58 38.18 -5.30
C ASP A 478 -12.63 36.64 -5.29
N TYR A 479 -13.29 36.07 -6.31
CA TYR A 479 -13.35 34.63 -6.50
C TYR A 479 -11.96 34.05 -6.74
N ALA A 480 -11.13 34.76 -7.51
CA ALA A 480 -9.78 34.35 -7.81
C ALA A 480 -8.89 34.28 -6.56
N VAL A 481 -8.98 35.29 -5.68
CA VAL A 481 -8.31 35.26 -4.38
C VAL A 481 -8.79 34.07 -3.54
N SER A 482 -10.10 33.81 -3.51
CA SER A 482 -10.68 32.68 -2.76
C SER A 482 -10.17 31.32 -3.29
N ILE A 483 -10.23 31.09 -4.60
CA ILE A 483 -9.77 29.85 -5.23
C ILE A 483 -8.27 29.63 -5.00
N LEU A 484 -7.44 30.65 -5.23
CA LEU A 484 -5.99 30.55 -5.01
C LEU A 484 -5.65 30.28 -3.55
N ARG A 485 -6.44 30.83 -2.60
CA ARG A 485 -6.32 30.52 -1.18
C ARG A 485 -6.55 29.05 -0.87
N TRP A 486 -7.63 28.48 -1.40
CA TRP A 486 -7.94 27.07 -1.23
C TRP A 486 -6.88 26.18 -1.89
N LEU A 487 -6.40 26.52 -3.08
CA LEU A 487 -5.32 25.79 -3.74
C LEU A 487 -3.97 25.88 -3.01
N ALA A 488 -3.72 26.96 -2.27
CA ALA A 488 -2.49 27.14 -1.52
C ALA A 488 -2.51 26.39 -0.17
N TYR A 489 -3.66 26.32 0.50
CA TYR A 489 -3.75 25.93 1.92
C TYR A 489 -4.71 24.78 2.24
N ALA A 490 -5.44 24.22 1.27
CA ALA A 490 -6.28 23.06 1.51
C ALA A 490 -5.43 21.85 1.98
N GLU A 491 -5.95 21.13 2.98
CA GLU A 491 -5.38 19.89 3.52
C GLU A 491 -5.10 18.79 2.46
N ARG A 492 -5.82 18.79 1.34
CA ARG A 492 -5.61 17.87 0.21
C ARG A 492 -5.87 18.59 -1.12
N PRO A 493 -5.39 18.02 -2.25
CA PRO A 493 -5.75 18.53 -3.58
C PRO A 493 -7.27 18.69 -3.76
N MET A 494 -7.67 19.84 -4.28
CA MET A 494 -9.07 20.22 -4.46
C MET A 494 -9.62 19.66 -5.76
N ARG A 495 -10.87 19.19 -5.75
CA ARG A 495 -11.55 18.77 -6.98
C ARG A 495 -12.10 19.99 -7.71
N LEU A 496 -12.17 19.93 -9.03
CA LEU A 496 -12.73 21.02 -9.84
C LEU A 496 -14.17 21.37 -9.44
N ALA A 497 -14.98 20.34 -9.16
CA ALA A 497 -16.36 20.52 -8.69
C ALA A 497 -16.44 21.18 -7.29
N GLU A 498 -15.44 20.96 -6.42
CA GLU A 498 -15.37 21.60 -5.09
C GLU A 498 -14.99 23.09 -5.23
N LEU A 499 -14.03 23.41 -6.10
CA LEU A 499 -13.64 24.80 -6.37
C LEU A 499 -14.79 25.62 -6.97
N GLY A 500 -15.59 25.01 -7.85
CA GLY A 500 -16.77 25.65 -8.44
C GLY A 500 -17.83 26.07 -7.43
N GLU A 501 -17.87 25.45 -6.24
CA GLU A 501 -18.80 25.84 -5.17
C GLU A 501 -18.33 27.03 -4.34
N LEU A 502 -17.02 27.31 -4.31
CA LEU A 502 -16.46 28.37 -3.46
C LEU A 502 -17.00 29.76 -3.80
N ILE A 503 -17.35 29.96 -5.07
CA ILE A 503 -17.95 31.19 -5.60
C ILE A 503 -19.35 31.40 -5.05
N ALA A 504 -20.06 30.30 -4.83
CA ALA A 504 -21.43 30.29 -4.33
C ALA A 504 -21.53 30.49 -2.81
N VAL A 505 -20.43 30.40 -2.05
CA VAL A 505 -20.43 30.56 -0.59
C VAL A 505 -20.29 32.03 -0.21
N LYS A 506 -21.24 32.54 0.59
CA LYS A 506 -21.23 33.90 1.14
C LYS A 506 -20.94 33.84 2.64
N LEU A 507 -19.95 34.62 3.11
CA LEU A 507 -19.62 34.72 4.53
C LEU A 507 -20.49 35.72 5.29
N SER A 508 -21.20 36.60 4.57
CA SER A 508 -22.08 37.61 5.14
C SER A 508 -23.38 37.68 4.33
N GLY A 509 -24.52 37.56 5.01
CA GLY A 509 -25.86 37.64 4.40
C GLY A 509 -26.63 36.32 4.43
N ASP A 510 -27.93 36.40 4.16
CA ASP A 510 -28.85 35.27 3.96
C ASP A 510 -29.26 35.26 2.47
N PRO A 511 -29.03 34.18 1.69
CA PRO A 511 -28.53 32.85 2.10
C PRO A 511 -26.99 32.74 2.14
N TRP A 512 -26.48 31.81 2.97
CA TRP A 512 -25.06 31.43 3.05
C TRP A 512 -24.50 30.82 1.77
N PHE A 513 -25.38 30.29 0.93
CA PHE A 513 -25.03 29.64 -0.32
C PHE A 513 -26.03 30.03 -1.40
N ASP A 514 -25.52 30.46 -2.54
CA ASP A 514 -26.31 30.88 -3.69
C ASP A 514 -26.00 29.97 -4.88
N ALA A 515 -26.90 29.03 -5.17
CA ALA A 515 -26.65 28.05 -6.22
C ALA A 515 -26.67 28.64 -7.62
N ASP A 516 -27.29 29.81 -7.82
CA ASP A 516 -27.50 30.44 -9.12
C ASP A 516 -26.22 31.11 -9.65
N ILE A 517 -25.25 31.39 -8.78
CA ILE A 517 -23.94 31.96 -9.16
C ILE A 517 -22.87 30.89 -9.45
N ARG A 518 -23.22 29.60 -9.41
CA ARG A 518 -22.33 28.51 -9.83
C ARG A 518 -22.03 28.63 -11.32
N PHE A 519 -20.80 28.30 -11.73
CA PHE A 519 -20.53 28.05 -13.13
C PHE A 519 -21.34 26.85 -13.63
N PRO A 520 -22.07 26.95 -14.76
CA PRO A 520 -22.76 25.81 -15.36
C PRO A 520 -21.80 24.66 -15.69
N ASP A 521 -20.59 24.97 -16.18
CA ASP A 521 -19.48 24.03 -16.31
C ASP A 521 -18.31 24.47 -15.40
N PRO A 522 -17.95 23.69 -14.38
CA PRO A 522 -16.79 23.98 -13.54
C PRO A 522 -15.46 24.15 -14.30
N LYS A 523 -15.34 23.64 -15.54
CA LYS A 523 -14.14 23.81 -16.37
C LYS A 523 -13.88 25.25 -16.79
N ASP A 524 -14.91 26.09 -16.84
CA ASP A 524 -14.78 27.51 -17.18
C ASP A 524 -13.87 28.25 -16.20
N LEU A 525 -13.75 27.74 -14.95
CA LEU A 525 -12.84 28.25 -13.94
C LEU A 525 -11.37 28.19 -14.40
N LEU A 526 -10.99 27.19 -15.18
CA LEU A 526 -9.61 27.00 -15.63
C LEU A 526 -9.13 28.10 -16.57
N ASP A 527 -10.05 28.70 -17.34
CA ASP A 527 -9.74 29.77 -18.29
C ASP A 527 -9.44 31.11 -17.57
N ILE A 528 -9.89 31.27 -16.33
CA ILE A 528 -9.65 32.47 -15.50
C ILE A 528 -8.18 32.55 -15.05
N PHE A 529 -7.48 31.42 -14.93
CA PHE A 529 -6.13 31.35 -14.36
C PHE A 529 -5.08 30.85 -15.36
N PRO A 530 -4.84 31.59 -16.46
CA PRO A 530 -3.97 31.13 -17.54
C PRO A 530 -2.54 30.88 -17.03
N GLY A 531 -2.15 29.60 -17.05
CA GLY A 531 -0.81 29.15 -16.66
C GLY A 531 -0.55 29.07 -15.16
N LEU A 532 -1.50 29.41 -14.29
CA LEU A 532 -1.32 29.31 -12.82
C LEU A 532 -1.82 27.98 -12.25
N LEU A 533 -2.67 27.25 -12.97
CA LEU A 533 -3.28 26.00 -12.52
C LEU A 533 -2.80 24.79 -13.32
N GLN A 534 -2.72 23.65 -12.64
CA GLN A 534 -2.53 22.33 -13.22
C GLN A 534 -3.71 21.44 -12.88
N VAL A 535 -4.08 20.58 -13.83
CA VAL A 535 -5.22 19.69 -13.72
C VAL A 535 -4.74 18.26 -13.85
N GLU A 536 -5.07 17.45 -12.85
CA GLU A 536 -4.85 16.01 -12.90
C GLU A 536 -6.08 15.33 -13.52
N VAL A 537 -5.83 14.43 -14.47
CA VAL A 537 -6.87 13.67 -15.17
C VAL A 537 -6.66 12.20 -14.85
N LYS A 538 -7.65 11.56 -14.22
CA LYS A 538 -7.70 10.10 -14.06
C LYS A 538 -8.73 9.55 -15.03
N GLY A 539 -8.27 8.87 -16.07
CA GLY A 539 -9.14 8.38 -17.16
C GLY A 539 -9.71 9.53 -17.99
N SER A 540 -11.03 9.65 -18.05
CA SER A 540 -11.75 10.71 -18.78
C SER A 540 -12.24 11.87 -17.90
N GLU A 541 -12.07 11.80 -16.58
CA GLU A 541 -12.55 12.81 -15.63
C GLU A 541 -11.40 13.60 -14.99
N VAL A 542 -11.61 14.90 -14.82
CA VAL A 542 -10.71 15.78 -14.05
C VAL A 542 -10.81 15.39 -12.58
N SER A 543 -9.73 14.86 -12.01
CA SER A 543 -9.71 14.33 -10.64
C SER A 543 -9.34 15.39 -9.61
N ALA A 544 -8.39 16.27 -9.92
CA ALA A 544 -7.88 17.28 -8.99
C ALA A 544 -7.32 18.50 -9.72
N VAL A 545 -7.29 19.63 -9.03
CA VAL A 545 -6.72 20.90 -9.47
C VAL A 545 -5.72 21.36 -8.42
N SER A 546 -4.53 21.76 -8.87
CA SER A 546 -3.43 22.26 -8.05
C SER A 546 -2.82 23.52 -8.67
N LEU A 547 -1.97 24.22 -7.92
CA LEU A 547 -1.14 25.28 -8.49
C LEU A 547 -0.12 24.66 -9.45
N ALA A 548 0.07 25.27 -10.62
CA ALA A 548 0.88 24.71 -11.70
C ALA A 548 2.38 24.61 -11.39
N HIS A 549 2.85 25.23 -10.31
CA HIS A 549 4.24 25.17 -9.86
C HIS A 549 4.37 25.71 -8.43
N LEU A 550 5.32 25.18 -7.64
CA LEU A 550 5.61 25.63 -6.27
C LEU A 550 5.88 27.14 -6.21
N SER A 551 6.63 27.67 -7.18
CA SER A 551 6.93 29.11 -7.23
C SER A 551 5.71 30.03 -7.36
N VAL A 552 4.55 29.53 -7.81
CA VAL A 552 3.28 30.29 -7.75
C VAL A 552 2.84 30.43 -6.29
N LYS A 553 2.86 29.33 -5.52
CA LYS A 553 2.54 29.34 -4.09
C LYS A 553 3.49 30.24 -3.31
N GLU A 554 4.81 30.11 -3.55
CA GLU A 554 5.84 30.95 -2.93
C GLU A 554 5.57 32.44 -3.17
N TYR A 555 5.19 32.81 -4.39
CA TYR A 555 4.87 34.20 -4.73
C TYR A 555 3.61 34.71 -4.00
N LEU A 556 2.54 33.91 -3.94
CA LEU A 556 1.28 34.29 -3.29
C LEU A 556 1.42 34.48 -1.77
N ILE A 557 2.28 33.71 -1.12
CA ILE A 557 2.49 33.80 0.35
C ILE A 557 3.59 34.81 0.73
N SER A 558 4.48 35.13 -0.20
CA SER A 558 5.61 36.03 0.02
C SER A 558 5.18 37.46 0.26
N GLU A 559 5.88 38.17 1.15
CA GLU A 559 5.66 39.61 1.36
C GLU A 559 6.02 40.47 0.14
N ARG A 560 6.82 39.93 -0.79
CA ARG A 560 7.23 40.65 -2.02
C ARG A 560 6.03 41.13 -2.83
N ILE A 561 4.94 40.36 -2.86
CA ILE A 561 3.71 40.71 -3.60
C ILE A 561 3.10 42.03 -3.12
N LYS A 562 3.29 42.42 -1.85
CA LYS A 562 2.76 43.66 -1.26
C LYS A 562 3.30 44.92 -1.96
N THR A 563 4.51 44.82 -2.52
CA THR A 563 5.16 45.95 -3.20
C THR A 563 4.74 46.08 -4.67
N GLN A 564 3.93 45.15 -5.17
CA GLN A 564 3.51 45.08 -6.56
C GLN A 564 2.02 45.37 -6.72
N GLN A 565 1.58 45.55 -7.97
CA GLN A 565 0.17 45.80 -8.31
C GLN A 565 -0.75 44.64 -7.91
N SER A 566 -0.20 43.42 -7.81
CA SER A 566 -0.87 42.18 -7.43
C SER A 566 -1.08 41.99 -5.92
N GLN A 567 -0.80 42.99 -5.07
CA GLN A 567 -0.88 42.89 -3.60
C GLN A 567 -2.21 42.31 -3.05
N ARG A 568 -3.32 42.46 -3.78
CA ARG A 568 -4.64 41.91 -3.42
C ARG A 568 -4.61 40.38 -3.30
N PHE A 569 -3.74 39.72 -4.06
CA PHE A 569 -3.60 38.26 -4.07
C PHE A 569 -2.61 37.76 -3.02
N TRP A 570 -2.17 38.62 -2.09
CA TRP A 570 -1.36 38.19 -0.96
C TRP A 570 -2.17 37.29 -0.02
N LEU A 571 -1.61 36.11 0.28
CA LEU A 571 -2.28 35.08 1.08
C LEU A 571 -1.49 34.81 2.36
N PRO A 572 -1.66 35.61 3.43
CA PRO A 572 -1.07 35.30 4.72
C PRO A 572 -1.66 34.01 5.31
N LYS A 573 -0.80 33.16 5.89
CA LYS A 573 -1.18 31.81 6.37
C LYS A 573 -2.35 31.84 7.36
N SER A 574 -2.19 32.54 8.48
CA SER A 574 -3.20 32.59 9.57
C SER A 574 -4.58 33.05 9.06
N GLN A 575 -4.65 34.20 8.38
CA GLN A 575 -5.90 34.72 7.82
C GLN A 575 -6.49 33.81 6.73
N SER A 576 -5.64 33.13 5.95
CA SER A 576 -6.10 32.21 4.91
C SER A 576 -6.78 30.99 5.51
N HIS A 577 -6.22 30.40 6.56
CA HIS A 577 -6.86 29.31 7.29
C HIS A 577 -8.14 29.78 8.01
N GLU A 578 -8.15 31.01 8.54
CA GLU A 578 -9.36 31.61 9.15
C GLU A 578 -10.53 31.67 8.14
N LEU A 579 -10.26 32.21 6.94
CA LEU A 579 -11.28 32.35 5.90
C LEU A 579 -11.73 31.00 5.33
N ILE A 580 -10.84 30.02 5.20
CA ILE A 580 -11.23 28.66 4.78
C ILE A 580 -12.16 28.03 5.83
N ALA A 581 -11.82 28.12 7.11
CA ALA A 581 -12.68 27.62 8.19
C ALA A 581 -14.06 28.31 8.19
N ALA A 582 -14.08 29.63 7.97
CA ALA A 582 -15.31 30.41 7.87
C ALA A 582 -16.16 29.97 6.67
N THR A 583 -15.56 29.75 5.50
CA THR A 583 -16.26 29.23 4.31
C THR A 583 -16.84 27.85 4.57
N CYS A 584 -16.10 26.96 5.23
CA CYS A 584 -16.62 25.64 5.61
C CYS A 584 -17.84 25.74 6.53
N LEU A 585 -17.81 26.63 7.53
CA LEU A 585 -18.94 26.82 8.46
C LEU A 585 -20.16 27.42 7.77
N ALA A 586 -19.98 28.45 6.94
CA ALA A 586 -21.07 29.04 6.15
C ALA A 586 -21.72 28.00 5.23
N TYR A 587 -20.88 27.17 4.58
CA TYR A 587 -21.35 26.07 3.75
C TYR A 587 -22.16 25.06 4.59
N ILE A 588 -21.67 24.66 5.77
CA ILE A 588 -22.40 23.78 6.71
C ILE A 588 -23.75 24.38 7.13
N PHE A 589 -23.83 25.68 7.39
CA PHE A 589 -25.07 26.36 7.78
C PHE A 589 -26.14 26.30 6.71
N HIS A 590 -25.78 26.51 5.44
CA HIS A 590 -26.72 26.33 4.33
C HIS A 590 -27.42 24.97 4.37
N PHE A 591 -26.67 23.88 4.55
CA PHE A 591 -27.26 22.54 4.59
C PHE A 591 -28.16 22.30 5.78
N TYR A 592 -27.76 22.84 6.92
CA TYR A 592 -28.58 22.76 8.12
C TYR A 592 -29.91 23.48 7.93
N ASP A 593 -29.87 24.69 7.35
CA ASP A 593 -31.06 25.53 7.14
C ASP A 593 -32.01 24.96 6.08
N GLU A 594 -31.51 24.25 5.06
CA GLU A 594 -32.34 23.52 4.08
C GLU A 594 -33.03 22.26 4.64
N GLY A 595 -32.78 21.88 5.91
CA GLY A 595 -33.44 20.75 6.56
C GLY A 595 -33.05 19.38 6.00
N HIS A 596 -31.92 19.28 5.30
CA HIS A 596 -31.41 18.00 4.82
C HIS A 596 -31.10 17.10 6.01
N ARG A 597 -31.56 15.84 5.93
CA ARG A 597 -31.10 14.81 6.87
C ARG A 597 -29.59 14.71 6.69
N TRP A 598 -28.82 14.83 7.78
CA TRP A 598 -27.37 14.67 7.85
C TRP A 598 -26.94 13.22 7.57
N THR A 599 -27.43 12.66 6.48
CA THR A 599 -27.10 11.35 5.95
C THR A 599 -26.27 11.61 4.71
N PHE A 600 -25.04 11.12 4.67
CA PHE A 600 -24.17 11.13 3.49
C PHE A 600 -24.73 10.24 2.38
N ASP A 601 -25.92 10.57 1.87
CA ASP A 601 -26.40 9.99 0.64
C ASP A 601 -25.45 10.44 -0.48
N ARG A 602 -25.01 9.46 -1.27
CA ARG A 602 -24.18 9.69 -2.45
C ARG A 602 -24.79 10.74 -3.38
N LYS A 603 -26.12 10.82 -3.46
CA LYS A 603 -26.83 11.85 -4.24
C LYS A 603 -26.63 13.26 -3.70
N LEU A 604 -26.61 13.43 -2.37
CA LEU A 604 -26.38 14.74 -1.75
C LEU A 604 -24.93 15.18 -1.94
N LEU A 605 -23.96 14.26 -1.77
CA LEU A 605 -22.54 14.53 -2.02
C LEU A 605 -22.23 14.85 -3.48
N GLN A 606 -23.00 14.31 -4.43
CA GLN A 606 -22.90 14.69 -5.84
C GLN A 606 -23.45 16.10 -6.11
N LYS A 607 -24.53 16.49 -5.42
CA LYS A 607 -25.12 17.83 -5.54
C LYS A 607 -24.25 18.90 -4.85
N TYR A 608 -23.54 18.51 -3.79
CA TYR A 608 -22.78 19.37 -2.90
C TYR A 608 -21.36 18.81 -2.62
N PRO A 609 -20.45 18.88 -3.61
CA PRO A 609 -19.10 18.30 -3.55
C PRO A 609 -18.25 18.73 -2.33
N LEU A 610 -18.31 20.00 -1.92
CA LEU A 610 -17.46 20.57 -0.86
C LEU A 610 -17.84 20.05 0.54
N MET A 611 -19.01 19.43 0.69
CA MET A 611 -19.59 19.07 1.99
C MET A 611 -18.70 18.13 2.80
N SER A 612 -18.17 17.09 2.15
CA SER A 612 -17.31 16.10 2.81
C SER A 612 -16.03 16.73 3.34
N TYR A 613 -15.47 17.68 2.59
CA TYR A 613 -14.30 18.43 3.01
C TYR A 613 -14.66 19.33 4.20
N ALA A 614 -15.68 20.19 4.03
CA ALA A 614 -16.09 21.16 5.04
C ALA A 614 -16.37 20.52 6.40
N ILE A 615 -17.10 19.40 6.45
CA ILE A 615 -17.42 18.70 7.70
C ILE A 615 -16.16 18.18 8.43
N LYS A 616 -15.17 17.70 7.67
CA LYS A 616 -13.99 17.02 8.24
C LYS A 616 -12.87 17.97 8.64
N THR A 617 -12.66 19.06 7.90
CA THR A 617 -11.42 19.84 7.98
C THR A 617 -11.57 21.23 8.59
N TRP A 618 -12.79 21.76 8.79
CA TRP A 618 -12.95 23.14 9.27
C TRP A 618 -12.28 23.40 10.63
N THR A 619 -12.29 22.40 11.53
CA THR A 619 -11.62 22.51 12.84
C THR A 619 -10.11 22.52 12.73
N TRP A 620 -9.54 21.81 11.75
CA TRP A 620 -8.10 21.80 11.46
C TRP A 620 -7.65 23.16 10.93
N HIS A 621 -8.41 23.76 10.02
CA HIS A 621 -8.15 25.14 9.59
C HIS A 621 -8.29 26.14 10.74
N ALA A 622 -9.30 25.99 11.60
CA ALA A 622 -9.47 26.87 12.76
C ALA A 622 -8.31 26.76 13.77
N GLU A 623 -7.66 25.60 13.88
CA GLU A 623 -6.48 25.41 14.72
C GLU A 623 -5.25 26.15 14.18
N ILE A 624 -4.99 26.07 12.88
CA ILE A 624 -3.82 26.71 12.23
C ILE A 624 -3.97 28.23 12.12
N ALA A 625 -5.19 28.75 12.20
CA ALA A 625 -5.42 30.19 12.15
C ALA A 625 -4.73 30.97 13.29
N ASP A 626 -4.21 30.30 14.33
CA ASP A 626 -3.53 30.83 15.54
C ASP A 626 -4.37 31.80 16.40
N SER A 627 -5.17 32.68 15.79
CA SER A 627 -6.09 33.60 16.46
C SER A 627 -7.47 33.54 15.80
N ILE A 628 -8.43 32.96 16.50
CA ILE A 628 -9.83 32.92 16.05
C ILE A 628 -10.49 34.26 16.40
N GLN A 629 -10.60 35.16 15.42
CA GLN A 629 -11.19 36.48 15.57
C GLN A 629 -12.27 36.74 14.52
N GLY A 630 -12.82 37.96 14.55
CA GLY A 630 -13.71 38.49 13.51
C GLY A 630 -14.83 37.53 13.10
N ILE A 631 -14.97 37.33 11.80
CA ILE A 631 -16.05 36.56 11.20
C ILE A 631 -16.01 35.08 11.61
N LEU A 632 -14.82 34.50 11.78
CA LEU A 632 -14.71 33.11 12.19
C LEU A 632 -15.20 32.91 13.62
N LYS A 633 -14.87 33.83 14.54
CA LYS A 633 -15.37 33.80 15.92
C LYS A 633 -16.90 33.81 15.94
N ASP A 634 -17.52 34.70 15.16
CA ASP A 634 -18.98 34.82 15.10
C ASP A 634 -19.64 33.56 14.54
N LEU A 635 -19.08 33.00 13.46
CA LEU A 635 -19.58 31.76 12.85
C LEU A 635 -19.41 30.57 13.80
N ILE A 636 -18.30 30.46 14.53
CA ILE A 636 -18.11 29.36 15.51
C ILE A 636 -19.12 29.47 16.65
N LEU A 637 -19.37 30.68 17.17
CA LEU A 637 -20.40 30.90 18.19
C LEU A 637 -21.80 30.54 17.66
N GLU A 638 -22.11 30.91 16.43
CA GLU A 638 -23.37 30.53 15.77
C GLU A 638 -23.49 29.01 15.60
N PHE A 639 -22.41 28.32 15.22
CA PHE A 639 -22.38 26.86 15.09
C PHE A 639 -22.77 26.16 16.40
N PHE A 640 -22.24 26.62 17.53
CA PHE A 640 -22.56 26.04 18.84
C PHE A 640 -23.92 26.48 19.40
N ARG A 641 -24.49 27.60 18.91
CA ARG A 641 -25.82 28.11 19.24
C ARG A 641 -26.94 27.34 18.53
N ARG A 642 -26.71 26.91 17.29
CA ARG A 642 -27.70 26.19 16.46
C ARG A 642 -28.02 24.80 17.01
N GLY A 643 -29.15 24.70 17.72
CA GLY A 643 -29.86 23.48 18.09
C GLY A 643 -29.04 22.19 18.17
N ASP A 644 -29.43 21.21 17.35
CA ASP A 644 -28.85 19.87 17.22
C ASP A 644 -27.64 19.81 16.26
N LEU A 645 -27.30 20.91 15.57
CA LEU A 645 -26.22 20.98 14.58
C LEU A 645 -24.90 20.42 15.11
N LYS A 646 -24.45 20.90 16.28
CA LYS A 646 -23.20 20.45 16.91
C LYS A 646 -23.20 18.94 17.21
N GLY A 647 -24.34 18.40 17.63
CA GLY A 647 -24.50 16.98 17.94
C GLY A 647 -24.49 16.12 16.68
N LEU A 648 -25.19 16.56 15.64
CA LEU A 648 -25.21 15.91 14.32
C LEU A 648 -23.83 15.90 13.68
N TRP A 649 -23.16 17.05 13.64
CA TRP A 649 -21.80 17.18 13.12
C TRP A 649 -20.80 16.31 13.90
N TYR A 650 -20.89 16.27 15.23
CA TYR A 650 -19.97 15.46 16.04
C TYR A 650 -20.13 13.95 15.78
N ARG A 651 -21.38 13.47 15.62
CA ARG A 651 -21.63 12.06 15.24
C ARG A 651 -21.07 11.75 13.86
N GLN A 652 -21.26 12.67 12.92
CA GLN A 652 -20.93 12.45 11.52
C GLN A 652 -19.42 12.53 11.22
N SER A 653 -18.72 13.48 11.84
CA SER A 653 -17.26 13.67 11.69
C SER A 653 -16.43 12.50 12.24
N ARG A 654 -16.99 11.71 13.18
CA ARG A 654 -16.28 10.61 13.84
C ARG A 654 -16.58 9.21 13.30
N GLY A 655 -17.40 9.09 12.26
CA GLY A 655 -17.46 7.92 11.36
C GLY A 655 -17.86 6.55 11.93
N HIS A 656 -18.17 6.41 13.22
CA HIS A 656 -18.54 5.12 13.79
C HIS A 656 -20.06 4.93 13.88
N ALA A 657 -20.58 3.95 13.13
CA ALA A 657 -22.00 3.56 13.16
C ALA A 657 -22.53 3.24 14.58
N LEU A 658 -21.65 2.76 15.48
CA LEU A 658 -22.00 2.47 16.88
C LEU A 658 -22.11 3.73 17.77
N LEU A 659 -21.51 4.86 17.39
CA LEU A 659 -21.64 6.11 18.14
C LEU A 659 -23.05 6.71 18.03
N HIS A 660 -23.79 6.44 16.95
CA HIS A 660 -25.18 6.90 16.82
C HIS A 660 -26.12 6.30 17.87
N ILE A 661 -25.80 5.11 18.41
CA ILE A 661 -26.64 4.38 19.36
C ILE A 661 -26.32 4.76 20.82
N ILE A 662 -25.08 5.21 21.08
CA ILE A 662 -24.54 5.39 22.45
C ILE A 662 -24.46 6.87 22.85
N MET A 663 -24.35 7.80 21.89
CA MET A 663 -24.17 9.23 22.20
C MET A 663 -25.47 9.87 22.72
N PRO A 664 -25.42 10.63 23.83
CA PRO A 664 -26.60 11.30 24.38
C PRO A 664 -27.20 12.30 23.38
N GLU A 665 -28.51 12.55 23.51
CA GLU A 665 -29.25 13.48 22.63
C GLU A 665 -28.77 14.94 22.76
N SER A 666 -28.28 15.33 23.94
CA SER A 666 -27.73 16.66 24.21
C SER A 666 -26.31 16.56 24.78
N MET A 667 -25.35 17.17 24.07
CA MET A 667 -23.95 17.28 24.49
C MET A 667 -23.59 18.77 24.68
N PRO A 668 -22.97 19.14 25.81
CA PRO A 668 -22.48 20.50 26.04
C PRO A 668 -21.51 20.95 24.94
N SER A 669 -21.58 22.22 24.57
CA SER A 669 -20.69 22.83 23.55
C SER A 669 -19.22 22.68 23.93
N LEU A 670 -18.89 22.91 25.22
CA LEU A 670 -17.54 22.76 25.75
C LEU A 670 -17.04 21.31 25.70
N PHE A 671 -17.92 20.32 25.92
CA PHE A 671 -17.53 18.91 25.78
C PHE A 671 -17.12 18.58 24.35
N ILE A 672 -17.91 19.03 23.37
CA ILE A 672 -17.60 18.82 21.95
C ILE A 672 -16.28 19.52 21.59
N ALA A 673 -16.14 20.80 21.92
CA ALA A 673 -14.93 21.57 21.63
C ALA A 673 -13.67 20.94 22.28
N ALA A 674 -13.77 20.53 23.54
CA ALA A 674 -12.68 19.89 24.26
C ALA A 674 -12.36 18.50 23.72
N SER A 675 -13.32 17.78 23.16
CA SER A 675 -13.07 16.51 22.47
C SER A 675 -12.36 16.69 21.12
N ILE A 676 -12.55 17.84 20.45
CA ILE A 676 -11.86 18.13 19.18
C ILE A 676 -10.40 18.46 19.47
N GLY A 677 -10.14 19.32 20.46
CA GLY A 677 -8.78 19.70 20.89
C GLY A 677 -8.35 21.11 20.48
N VAL A 678 -9.21 21.87 19.81
CA VAL A 678 -8.86 23.22 19.33
C VAL A 678 -8.96 24.23 20.49
N ARG A 679 -7.82 24.62 21.06
CA ARG A 679 -7.73 25.56 22.21
C ARG A 679 -8.49 26.86 21.97
N GLY A 680 -8.38 27.46 20.79
CA GLY A 680 -9.06 28.72 20.46
C GLY A 680 -10.59 28.63 20.53
N ILE A 681 -11.18 27.51 20.11
CA ILE A 681 -12.63 27.29 20.18
C ILE A 681 -13.09 27.20 21.64
N VAL A 682 -12.36 26.44 22.46
CA VAL A 682 -12.66 26.31 23.90
C VAL A 682 -12.58 27.67 24.59
N GLN A 683 -11.57 28.48 24.27
CA GLN A 683 -11.41 29.82 24.82
C GLN A 683 -12.62 30.72 24.50
N ILE A 684 -13.07 30.76 23.24
CA ILE A 684 -14.23 31.54 22.83
C ILE A 684 -15.53 31.09 23.54
N LEU A 685 -15.70 29.78 23.74
CA LEU A 685 -16.86 29.26 24.44
C LEU A 685 -16.85 29.63 25.93
N LEU A 686 -15.68 29.62 26.59
CA LEU A 686 -15.55 30.08 27.97
C LEU A 686 -15.80 31.59 28.09
N GLU A 687 -15.24 32.41 27.19
CA GLU A 687 -15.47 33.86 27.13
C GLU A 687 -16.94 34.24 26.88
N SER A 688 -17.69 33.38 26.18
CA SER A 688 -19.12 33.57 25.93
C SER A 688 -20.03 33.09 27.08
N GLY A 689 -19.46 32.67 28.21
CA GLY A 689 -20.19 32.36 29.44
C GLY A 689 -20.65 30.92 29.60
N HIS A 690 -20.15 29.97 28.78
CA HIS A 690 -20.46 28.54 28.97
C HIS A 690 -19.85 28.04 30.29
N HIS A 691 -20.60 27.25 31.06
CA HIS A 691 -20.11 26.78 32.35
C HIS A 691 -19.07 25.67 32.18
N VAL A 692 -17.86 25.90 32.70
CA VAL A 692 -16.70 25.00 32.57
C VAL A 692 -16.95 23.56 33.07
N ASN A 693 -17.85 23.41 34.05
CA ASN A 693 -18.18 22.14 34.70
C ASN A 693 -19.49 21.51 34.19
N GLU A 694 -20.00 21.94 33.02
CA GLU A 694 -21.10 21.25 32.35
C GLU A 694 -20.73 19.80 32.00
N ARG A 695 -21.71 18.89 32.14
CA ARG A 695 -21.50 17.45 31.96
C ARG A 695 -22.63 16.80 31.15
N CYS A 696 -22.28 15.74 30.43
CA CYS A 696 -23.23 14.82 29.82
C CYS A 696 -23.00 13.39 30.36
N ALA A 697 -23.71 12.40 29.81
CA ALA A 697 -23.55 10.98 30.18
C ALA A 697 -22.13 10.42 29.91
N LEU A 698 -21.31 11.12 29.12
CA LEU A 698 -19.95 10.73 28.77
C LEU A 698 -18.87 11.40 29.65
N GLY A 699 -19.23 12.47 30.37
CA GLY A 699 -18.31 13.21 31.23
C GLY A 699 -18.33 14.72 31.02
N THR A 700 -17.29 15.38 31.55
CA THR A 700 -17.04 16.83 31.45
C THR A 700 -16.09 17.17 30.31
N ALA A 701 -15.98 18.47 29.98
CA ALA A 701 -14.99 18.97 29.03
C ALA A 701 -13.54 18.62 29.46
N LEU A 702 -13.25 18.71 30.76
CA LEU A 702 -11.93 18.37 31.31
C LEU A 702 -11.60 16.89 31.15
N GLU A 703 -12.57 16.02 31.41
CA GLU A 703 -12.41 14.56 31.31
C GLU A 703 -12.17 14.12 29.87
N THR A 704 -12.89 14.68 28.90
CA THR A 704 -12.66 14.35 27.49
C THR A 704 -11.34 14.93 26.97
N ALA A 705 -10.91 16.10 27.43
CA ALA A 705 -9.59 16.65 27.08
C ALA A 705 -8.47 15.73 27.61
N ALA A 706 -8.58 15.27 28.87
CA ALA A 706 -7.65 14.31 29.47
C ALA A 706 -7.64 12.96 28.73
N LEU A 707 -8.80 12.47 28.31
CA LEU A 707 -8.93 11.20 27.56
C LEU A 707 -8.27 11.25 26.19
N ARG A 708 -8.35 12.41 25.52
CA ARG A 708 -7.84 12.61 24.17
C ARG A 708 -6.39 13.11 24.14
N GLY A 709 -5.78 13.40 25.29
CA GLY A 709 -4.42 13.91 25.38
C GLY A 709 -4.29 15.38 24.96
N HIS A 710 -5.38 16.15 25.02
CA HIS A 710 -5.41 17.55 24.60
C HIS A 710 -4.92 18.47 25.72
N ASP A 711 -3.62 18.43 26.00
CA ASP A 711 -3.01 19.08 27.17
C ASP A 711 -3.21 20.60 27.19
N SER A 712 -3.14 21.26 26.04
CA SER A 712 -3.32 22.70 25.90
C SER A 712 -4.74 23.13 26.27
N VAL A 713 -5.74 22.32 25.91
CA VAL A 713 -7.15 22.51 26.28
C VAL A 713 -7.37 22.16 27.75
N LEU A 714 -6.79 21.06 28.23
CA LEU A 714 -6.88 20.63 29.62
C LEU A 714 -6.40 21.73 30.56
N LYS A 715 -5.23 22.32 30.27
CA LYS A 715 -4.68 23.45 31.05
C LYS A 715 -5.61 24.67 31.03
N LEU A 716 -6.14 25.03 29.85
CA LEU A 716 -7.10 26.14 29.72
C LEU A 716 -8.35 25.93 30.58
N LEU A 717 -8.90 24.71 30.61
CA LEU A 717 -10.09 24.39 31.40
C LEU A 717 -9.79 24.49 32.91
N LEU A 718 -8.63 24.01 33.36
CA LEU A 718 -8.21 24.13 34.76
C LEU A 718 -7.99 25.59 35.18
N GLU A 719 -7.34 26.40 34.33
CA GLU A 719 -7.18 27.85 34.52
C GLU A 719 -8.53 28.58 34.69
N ASN A 720 -9.60 28.05 34.08
CA ASN A 720 -10.96 28.58 34.16
C ASN A 720 -11.84 27.89 35.22
N GLY A 721 -11.26 27.12 36.15
CA GLY A 721 -11.96 26.56 37.31
C GLY A 721 -12.67 25.22 37.07
N ALA A 722 -12.21 24.42 36.09
CA ALA A 722 -12.70 23.05 35.92
C ALA A 722 -12.36 22.19 37.15
N ASP A 723 -13.36 21.46 37.68
CA ASP A 723 -13.17 20.54 38.80
C ASP A 723 -12.66 19.17 38.31
N PRO A 724 -11.43 18.76 38.65
CA PRO A 724 -10.86 17.48 38.22
C PRO A 724 -11.52 16.25 38.84
N ASN A 725 -12.37 16.42 39.85
CA ASN A 725 -12.95 15.34 40.66
C ASN A 725 -14.47 15.13 40.44
N LEU A 726 -15.07 15.85 39.47
CA LEU A 726 -16.53 15.97 39.34
C LEU A 726 -17.25 14.66 38.99
N HIS A 727 -16.86 13.94 37.93
CA HIS A 727 -17.56 12.73 37.48
C HIS A 727 -16.68 11.47 37.54
N TYR A 728 -15.60 11.41 36.76
CA TYR A 728 -14.60 10.36 36.83
C TYR A 728 -13.22 10.93 37.20
N PRO A 729 -12.31 10.11 37.75
CA PRO A 729 -10.98 10.59 38.12
C PRO A 729 -10.18 11.04 36.88
N SER A 730 -10.23 12.32 36.55
CA SER A 730 -9.53 12.91 35.39
C SER A 730 -8.02 12.63 35.45
N LEU A 731 -7.47 12.56 36.67
CA LEU A 731 -6.08 12.19 36.92
C LEU A 731 -5.74 10.77 36.47
N GLN A 732 -6.63 9.79 36.66
CA GLN A 732 -6.39 8.43 36.16
C GLN A 732 -6.37 8.40 34.63
N THR A 733 -7.25 9.18 34.00
CA THR A 733 -7.34 9.28 32.55
C THR A 733 -6.08 9.95 31.98
N ALA A 734 -5.66 11.09 32.55
CA ALA A 734 -4.43 11.78 32.15
C ALA A 734 -3.17 10.97 32.44
N ALA A 735 -3.13 10.22 33.55
CA ALA A 735 -2.05 9.29 33.85
C ALA A 735 -1.85 8.26 32.72
N ARG A 736 -2.95 7.82 32.09
CA ARG A 736 -2.93 6.87 30.97
C ARG A 736 -2.66 7.51 29.62
N PHE A 737 -3.31 8.64 29.30
CA PHE A 737 -3.37 9.18 27.94
C PHE A 737 -2.74 10.57 27.75
N GLY A 738 -2.59 11.36 28.81
CA GLY A 738 -2.04 12.72 28.75
C GLY A 738 -0.52 12.75 28.92
N THR A 739 0.08 13.95 28.91
CA THR A 739 1.51 14.14 29.21
C THR A 739 1.80 14.24 30.71
N LEU A 740 3.08 14.26 31.09
CA LEU A 740 3.51 14.52 32.47
C LEU A 740 2.99 15.88 32.96
N GLU A 741 2.97 16.88 32.08
CA GLU A 741 2.51 18.23 32.34
C GLU A 741 1.01 18.27 32.67
N SER A 742 0.20 17.46 32.00
CA SER A 742 -1.22 17.32 32.32
C SER A 742 -1.46 16.63 33.66
N VAL A 743 -0.67 15.61 33.99
CA VAL A 743 -0.70 14.97 35.32
C VAL A 743 -0.33 15.98 36.41
N LYS A 744 0.73 16.78 36.20
CA LYS A 744 1.14 17.85 37.11
C LYS A 744 0.04 18.89 37.30
N ALA A 745 -0.49 19.43 36.20
CA ALA A 745 -1.55 20.44 36.23
C ALA A 745 -2.81 19.97 36.99
N LEU A 746 -3.22 18.72 36.78
CA LEU A 746 -4.36 18.13 37.51
C LEU A 746 -4.09 18.00 39.02
N VAL A 747 -2.91 17.51 39.41
CA VAL A 747 -2.55 17.39 40.83
C VAL A 747 -2.46 18.77 41.49
N GLU A 748 -1.86 19.76 40.82
CA GLU A 748 -1.77 21.14 41.29
C GLU A 748 -3.16 21.80 41.42
N SER A 749 -4.10 21.42 40.56
CA SER A 749 -5.51 21.86 40.61
C SER A 749 -6.37 21.05 41.59
N GLY A 750 -5.76 20.22 42.45
CA GLY A 750 -6.45 19.49 43.50
C GLY A 750 -7.10 18.16 43.09
N ALA A 751 -6.64 17.53 42.01
CA ALA A 751 -7.11 16.19 41.64
C ALA A 751 -6.74 15.15 42.71
N LYS A 752 -7.71 14.32 43.10
CA LYS A 752 -7.53 13.29 44.13
C LYS A 752 -6.66 12.15 43.61
N ILE A 753 -5.48 11.99 44.20
CA ILE A 753 -4.52 10.94 43.86
C ILE A 753 -5.05 9.53 44.20
N HIS A 754 -5.83 9.42 45.29
CA HIS A 754 -6.38 8.16 45.81
C HIS A 754 -7.84 7.93 45.42
N ASP A 755 -8.31 8.49 44.30
CA ASP A 755 -9.69 8.26 43.86
C ASP A 755 -9.82 6.88 43.22
N GLU A 756 -10.51 5.94 43.88
CA GLU A 756 -10.68 4.57 43.40
C GLU A 756 -11.91 4.38 42.48
N ARG A 757 -12.73 5.43 42.26
CA ARG A 757 -13.95 5.33 41.43
C ARG A 757 -13.68 5.03 39.96
N GLY A 758 -12.45 5.26 39.50
CA GLY A 758 -12.03 5.07 38.11
C GLY A 758 -11.75 3.60 37.76
N ARG A 759 -11.80 3.27 36.46
CA ARG A 759 -11.67 1.88 35.95
C ARG A 759 -10.32 1.22 36.29
N PHE A 760 -9.29 2.02 36.58
CA PHE A 760 -7.97 1.52 36.95
C PHE A 760 -7.79 1.34 38.45
N GLY A 761 -8.66 1.94 39.27
CA GLY A 761 -8.56 1.91 40.74
C GLY A 761 -7.48 2.84 41.32
N SER A 762 -6.42 3.16 40.59
CA SER A 762 -5.40 4.14 41.01
C SER A 762 -4.76 4.79 39.79
N SER A 763 -4.37 6.06 39.93
CA SER A 763 -3.61 6.79 38.91
C SER A 763 -2.26 6.12 38.63
N LEU A 764 -1.64 5.52 39.66
CA LEU A 764 -0.39 4.77 39.49
C LEU A 764 -0.61 3.50 38.65
N ILE A 765 -1.68 2.75 38.90
CA ILE A 765 -2.06 1.60 38.07
C ILE A 765 -2.33 2.05 36.63
N ALA A 766 -2.99 3.20 36.44
CA ALA A 766 -3.25 3.74 35.11
C ALA A 766 -1.94 4.04 34.33
N VAL A 767 -0.92 4.62 34.98
CA VAL A 767 0.42 4.82 34.39
C VAL A 767 1.04 3.48 33.98
N CYS A 768 1.02 2.48 34.87
CA CYS A 768 1.61 1.17 34.62
C CYS A 768 0.93 0.44 33.47
N VAL A 769 -0.40 0.56 33.32
CA VAL A 769 -1.15 0.03 32.15
C VAL A 769 -0.75 0.71 30.85
N SER A 770 -0.41 2.00 30.86
CA SER A 770 0.05 2.75 29.67
C SER A 770 1.54 2.59 29.37
N SER A 771 2.32 1.89 30.19
CA SER A 771 3.78 1.76 29.99
C SER A 771 4.19 1.18 28.62
N ARG A 772 3.27 0.49 27.92
CA ARG A 772 3.44 0.05 26.52
C ARG A 772 3.28 1.17 25.48
N LEU A 773 2.44 2.17 25.74
CA LEU A 773 2.02 3.19 24.77
C LEU A 773 2.91 4.45 24.79
N LEU A 774 3.76 4.59 25.80
CA LEU A 774 4.65 5.73 26.00
C LEU A 774 6.09 5.25 25.83
N ALA A 775 6.96 6.02 25.18
CA ALA A 775 8.40 5.77 25.23
C ALA A 775 8.81 5.71 26.71
N GLY A 776 9.34 4.57 27.19
CA GLY A 776 9.38 4.18 28.62
C GLY A 776 9.80 5.27 29.62
N LYS A 777 10.62 6.24 29.22
CA LYS A 777 10.96 7.43 30.01
C LYS A 777 9.74 8.20 30.55
N SER A 778 8.70 8.43 29.74
CA SER A 778 7.55 9.25 30.14
C SER A 778 6.67 8.57 31.20
N ALA A 779 6.52 7.25 31.15
CA ALA A 779 5.77 6.50 32.16
C ALA A 779 6.50 6.49 33.51
N GLY A 780 7.84 6.31 33.49
CA GLY A 780 8.68 6.40 34.67
C GLY A 780 8.59 7.75 35.39
N GLU A 781 8.64 8.85 34.65
CA GLU A 781 8.55 10.21 35.20
C GLU A 781 7.17 10.52 35.81
N LYS A 782 6.08 10.06 35.16
CA LYS A 782 4.73 10.17 35.72
C LYS A 782 4.58 9.37 37.01
N ALA A 783 5.13 8.15 37.03
CA ALA A 783 5.11 7.30 38.22
C ALA A 783 5.89 7.96 39.37
N ASP A 784 7.11 8.45 39.13
CA ASP A 784 7.89 9.18 40.14
C ASP A 784 7.10 10.35 40.71
N PHE A 785 6.56 11.20 39.83
CA PHE A 785 5.82 12.37 40.27
C PHE A 785 4.60 11.99 41.14
N LEU A 786 3.83 10.99 40.74
CA LEU A 786 2.68 10.52 41.52
C LEU A 786 3.12 9.92 42.87
N LEU A 787 4.20 9.15 42.90
CA LEU A 787 4.76 8.55 44.12
C LEU A 787 5.28 9.62 45.08
N ASP A 788 5.97 10.64 44.56
CA ASP A 788 6.46 11.78 45.34
C ASP A 788 5.30 12.62 45.90
N LYS A 789 4.16 12.63 45.21
CA LYS A 789 2.90 13.22 45.70
C LYS A 789 2.08 12.28 46.59
N GLY A 790 2.63 11.13 46.97
CA GLY A 790 2.05 10.22 47.95
C GLY A 790 1.14 9.13 47.38
N ALA A 791 1.18 8.83 46.08
CA ALA A 791 0.36 7.76 45.51
C ALA A 791 0.64 6.41 46.19
N ASN A 792 -0.44 5.73 46.61
CA ASN A 792 -0.33 4.47 47.34
C ASN A 792 -0.02 3.32 46.37
N VAL A 793 1.15 2.70 46.57
CA VAL A 793 1.66 1.58 45.78
C VAL A 793 0.92 0.26 46.02
N HIS A 794 0.23 0.12 47.15
CA HIS A 794 -0.44 -1.12 47.56
C HIS A 794 -1.89 -1.22 47.06
N ILE A 795 -2.41 -0.21 46.36
CA ILE A 795 -3.77 -0.27 45.78
C ILE A 795 -3.80 -1.39 44.73
N SER A 796 -4.88 -2.18 44.74
CA SER A 796 -5.10 -3.27 43.79
C SER A 796 -6.45 -3.13 43.10
N SER A 797 -6.43 -3.14 41.77
CA SER A 797 -7.61 -3.16 40.91
C SER A 797 -8.13 -4.58 40.71
N LYS A 798 -9.46 -4.76 40.72
CA LYS A 798 -10.10 -6.05 40.38
C LYS A 798 -9.68 -6.60 39.01
N ARG A 799 -9.41 -5.71 38.04
CA ARG A 799 -9.07 -6.09 36.66
C ARG A 799 -7.56 -6.18 36.42
N TYR A 800 -6.80 -5.24 36.98
CA TYR A 800 -5.38 -5.06 36.65
C TYR A 800 -4.42 -5.50 37.77
N GLY A 801 -4.93 -5.86 38.96
CA GLY A 801 -4.09 -6.09 40.13
C GLY A 801 -3.48 -4.79 40.66
N ASN A 802 -2.36 -4.89 41.37
CA ASN A 802 -1.59 -3.72 41.84
C ASN A 802 -0.74 -3.10 40.71
N ALA A 803 -0.03 -2.01 41.00
CA ALA A 803 0.80 -1.31 40.01
C ALA A 803 1.88 -2.21 39.38
N LEU A 804 2.52 -3.07 40.18
CA LEU A 804 3.50 -4.05 39.70
C LEU A 804 2.87 -5.10 38.77
N HIS A 805 1.70 -5.64 39.12
CA HIS A 805 0.95 -6.53 38.24
C HIS A 805 0.62 -5.87 36.90
N ALA A 806 0.20 -4.60 36.94
CA ALA A 806 -0.15 -3.86 35.73
C ALA A 806 1.08 -3.54 34.86
N ALA A 807 2.22 -3.23 35.48
CA ALA A 807 3.49 -3.06 34.79
C ALA A 807 3.94 -4.38 34.13
N CYS A 808 3.85 -5.50 34.84
CA CYS A 808 4.29 -6.83 34.39
C CYS A 808 3.30 -7.56 33.45
N ALA A 809 2.12 -7.00 33.16
CA ALA A 809 1.05 -7.70 32.44
C ALA A 809 1.34 -7.96 30.95
N HIS A 810 2.46 -7.47 30.42
CA HIS A 810 2.79 -7.46 28.99
C HIS A 810 4.20 -8.03 28.74
N ASP A 811 4.41 -8.70 27.60
CA ASP A 811 5.67 -9.39 27.24
C ASP A 811 6.88 -8.45 27.10
N ARG A 812 6.65 -7.12 27.06
CA ARG A 812 7.67 -6.05 27.03
C ARG A 812 7.47 -5.03 28.16
N ALA A 813 7.49 -5.47 29.42
CA ALA A 813 7.37 -4.53 30.54
C ALA A 813 8.63 -3.67 30.74
N ASP A 814 8.43 -2.43 31.18
CA ASP A 814 9.49 -1.47 31.42
C ASP A 814 10.26 -1.83 32.71
N LEU A 815 11.47 -2.37 32.54
CA LEU A 815 12.35 -2.75 33.65
C LEU A 815 12.68 -1.58 34.57
N ALA A 816 12.89 -0.37 34.03
CA ALA A 816 13.22 0.79 34.82
C ALA A 816 12.03 1.23 35.70
N LEU A 817 10.81 1.13 35.16
CA LEU A 817 9.58 1.37 35.94
C LEU A 817 9.40 0.30 37.03
N ILE A 818 9.68 -0.97 36.72
CA ILE A 818 9.56 -2.07 37.69
C ILE A 818 10.58 -1.92 38.83
N GLU A 819 11.86 -1.71 38.51
CA GLU A 819 12.92 -1.48 39.51
C GLU A 819 12.57 -0.30 40.43
N LYS A 820 12.02 0.77 39.84
CA LYS A 820 11.58 1.95 40.56
C LYS A 820 10.41 1.67 41.50
N LEU A 821 9.38 0.94 41.05
CA LEU A 821 8.26 0.52 41.91
C LEU A 821 8.74 -0.38 43.07
N VAL A 822 9.67 -1.31 42.80
CA VAL A 822 10.28 -2.17 43.82
C VAL A 822 11.08 -1.35 44.82
N SER A 823 11.89 -0.40 44.36
CA SER A 823 12.70 0.49 45.23
C SER A 823 11.86 1.33 46.19
N ARG A 824 10.58 1.57 45.85
CA ARG A 824 9.61 2.33 46.65
C ARG A 824 8.73 1.44 47.54
N GLY A 825 9.11 0.17 47.76
CA GLY A 825 8.50 -0.71 48.75
C GLY A 825 7.34 -1.57 48.25
N MET A 826 7.19 -1.78 46.93
CA MET A 826 6.20 -2.73 46.42
C MET A 826 6.56 -4.18 46.74
N GLU A 827 5.63 -4.90 47.37
CA GLU A 827 5.75 -6.35 47.59
C GLU A 827 5.72 -7.12 46.25
N ILE A 828 6.63 -8.08 46.13
CA ILE A 828 6.90 -8.81 44.88
C ILE A 828 6.25 -10.19 44.92
N ASP A 829 5.14 -10.34 44.19
CA ASP A 829 4.53 -11.64 43.91
C ASP A 829 4.84 -12.05 42.46
N ALA A 830 5.39 -13.26 42.26
CA ALA A 830 5.90 -13.71 40.95
C ALA A 830 4.79 -13.98 39.92
N ARG A 831 4.66 -13.16 38.87
CA ARG A 831 3.96 -13.50 37.60
C ARG A 831 4.54 -12.73 36.40
N GLY A 832 5.12 -13.41 35.40
CA GLY A 832 5.43 -12.84 34.07
C GLY A 832 6.84 -13.10 33.54
N GLY A 833 6.98 -13.38 32.23
CA GLY A 833 8.00 -14.30 31.67
C GLY A 833 9.48 -13.92 31.64
N SER A 834 9.83 -12.73 31.18
CA SER A 834 11.22 -12.26 31.17
C SER A 834 11.63 -11.63 32.51
N PHE A 835 10.60 -11.25 33.29
CA PHE A 835 10.71 -10.68 34.63
C PHE A 835 10.82 -11.76 35.71
N VAL A 836 10.48 -13.02 35.41
CA VAL A 836 10.55 -14.12 36.39
C VAL A 836 11.94 -14.16 37.03
N THR A 837 13.02 -14.07 36.27
CA THR A 837 14.38 -14.11 36.83
C THR A 837 14.67 -12.93 37.76
N LEU A 838 14.23 -11.71 37.40
CA LEU A 838 14.37 -10.52 38.24
C LEU A 838 13.49 -10.58 39.49
N LEU A 839 12.26 -11.04 39.37
CA LEU A 839 11.32 -11.21 40.49
C LEU A 839 11.83 -12.29 41.44
N LEU A 840 12.33 -13.42 40.91
CA LEU A 840 12.95 -14.49 41.70
C LEU A 840 14.24 -14.03 42.39
N SER A 841 15.08 -13.24 41.72
CA SER A 841 16.30 -12.69 42.35
C SER A 841 16.01 -11.71 43.50
N HIS A 842 14.81 -11.11 43.50
CA HIS A 842 14.31 -10.26 44.58
C HIS A 842 13.35 -11.01 45.54
N GLY A 843 13.39 -12.35 45.57
CA GLY A 843 12.71 -13.15 46.60
C GLY A 843 11.24 -13.48 46.34
N ALA A 844 10.75 -13.33 45.10
CA ALA A 844 9.38 -13.67 44.77
C ALA A 844 9.08 -15.17 44.96
N LYS A 845 7.96 -15.47 45.64
CA LYS A 845 7.57 -16.85 45.97
C LYS A 845 7.03 -17.58 44.73
N LYS A 846 7.57 -18.77 44.43
CA LYS A 846 7.19 -19.61 43.27
C LYS A 846 5.79 -20.23 43.38
N ALA A 847 5.33 -20.52 44.59
CA ALA A 847 4.11 -21.31 44.86
C ALA A 847 2.86 -20.47 45.24
N VAL A 848 2.81 -19.17 44.89
CA VAL A 848 1.68 -18.30 45.27
C VAL A 848 0.42 -18.63 44.44
N ARG A 849 -0.70 -18.85 45.14
CA ARG A 849 -2.02 -19.09 44.54
C ARG A 849 -2.77 -17.78 44.27
N GLY A 850 -3.34 -17.63 43.07
CA GLY A 850 -4.28 -16.55 42.73
C GLY A 850 -4.43 -16.25 41.23
N GLY A 851 -5.37 -15.36 40.90
CA GLY A 851 -5.66 -14.95 39.52
C GLY A 851 -6.40 -16.02 38.69
N LYS A 852 -6.62 -15.75 37.40
CA LYS A 852 -7.42 -16.63 36.52
C LYS A 852 -6.87 -18.07 36.48
N TYR A 853 -5.54 -18.24 36.46
CA TYR A 853 -4.86 -19.50 36.14
C TYR A 853 -4.38 -20.34 37.35
N GLY A 854 -4.51 -19.85 38.59
CA GLY A 854 -4.07 -20.58 39.78
C GLY A 854 -2.64 -20.22 40.22
N THR A 855 -1.60 -20.83 39.63
CA THR A 855 -0.19 -20.49 39.93
C THR A 855 0.57 -20.00 38.71
N ALA A 856 1.79 -19.46 38.90
CA ALA A 856 2.65 -19.03 37.81
C ALA A 856 3.00 -20.17 36.84
N LEU A 857 3.17 -21.39 37.36
CA LEU A 857 3.40 -22.60 36.57
C LEU A 857 2.21 -22.94 35.68
N HIS A 858 0.99 -22.92 36.23
CA HIS A 858 -0.23 -23.18 35.46
C HIS A 858 -0.43 -22.16 34.32
N ALA A 859 -0.13 -20.88 34.58
CA ALA A 859 -0.19 -19.85 33.55
C ALA A 859 0.84 -20.08 32.44
N ALA A 860 2.09 -20.41 32.80
CA ALA A 860 3.16 -20.71 31.85
C ALA A 860 2.86 -21.96 31.00
N CYS A 861 2.35 -23.02 31.65
CA CYS A 861 1.92 -24.25 30.99
C CYS A 861 0.74 -24.03 30.04
N TYR A 862 -0.25 -23.21 30.41
CA TYR A 862 -1.40 -22.88 29.54
C TYR A 862 -1.00 -21.99 28.36
N LYS A 863 -0.06 -21.06 28.56
CA LYS A 863 0.37 -20.10 27.52
C LYS A 863 1.46 -20.62 26.57
N GLY A 864 2.07 -21.77 26.86
CA GLY A 864 3.08 -22.35 25.97
C GLY A 864 4.49 -21.81 26.16
N ASN A 865 4.77 -21.10 27.27
CA ASN A 865 6.07 -20.48 27.47
C ASN A 865 7.07 -21.44 28.14
N GLU A 866 7.72 -22.27 27.33
CA GLU A 866 8.68 -23.28 27.76
C GLU A 866 9.83 -22.70 28.62
N LYS A 867 10.35 -21.52 28.25
CA LYS A 867 11.43 -20.85 29.00
C LYS A 867 11.03 -20.53 30.43
N ILE A 868 9.82 -20.01 30.64
CA ILE A 868 9.28 -19.74 31.98
C ILE A 868 9.07 -21.04 32.76
N VAL A 869 8.54 -22.07 32.10
CA VAL A 869 8.32 -23.37 32.74
C VAL A 869 9.65 -23.91 33.27
N ARG A 870 10.72 -23.88 32.46
CA ARG A 870 12.07 -24.26 32.89
C ARG A 870 12.62 -23.39 34.04
N LEU A 871 12.46 -22.06 33.94
CA LEU A 871 12.90 -21.13 34.99
C LEU A 871 12.19 -21.34 36.34
N LEU A 872 10.87 -21.58 36.32
CA LEU A 872 10.09 -21.82 37.54
C LEU A 872 10.43 -23.16 38.19
N LEU A 873 10.72 -24.18 37.39
CA LEU A 873 11.06 -25.53 37.84
C LEU A 873 12.52 -25.66 38.28
N GLY A 874 13.37 -24.66 37.98
CA GLY A 874 14.82 -24.69 38.18
C GLY A 874 15.52 -25.58 37.16
N ASP A 875 16.81 -25.33 36.86
CA ASP A 875 17.63 -26.30 36.13
C ASP A 875 17.74 -27.56 37.00
N GLN A 876 16.89 -28.55 36.73
CA GLN A 876 16.87 -29.81 37.45
C GLN A 876 18.05 -30.69 37.02
N CYS A 877 19.26 -30.31 37.44
CA CYS A 877 20.36 -31.24 37.59
C CYS A 877 20.19 -31.94 38.96
N PRO A 878 20.16 -33.28 39.02
CA PRO A 878 19.88 -34.04 40.25
C PRO A 878 20.86 -33.84 41.42
N GLU A 879 21.98 -33.14 41.23
CA GLU A 879 23.14 -33.20 42.13
C GLU A 879 23.37 -31.99 43.05
N THR A 880 22.58 -30.91 42.98
CA THR A 880 22.73 -29.75 43.89
C THR A 880 21.43 -29.39 44.61
N ARG A 881 21.02 -30.25 45.54
CA ARG A 881 19.95 -29.94 46.51
C ARG A 881 20.50 -29.04 47.62
N SER A 882 20.13 -27.76 47.63
CA SER A 882 20.15 -26.94 48.83
C SER A 882 18.73 -26.76 49.34
N ALA A 883 18.51 -27.03 50.63
CA ALA A 883 17.21 -27.18 51.27
C ALA A 883 16.40 -25.87 51.47
N ALA A 884 16.79 -24.77 50.82
CA ALA A 884 16.14 -23.46 50.95
C ALA A 884 15.21 -23.10 49.76
N ASP A 885 15.27 -23.82 48.64
CA ASP A 885 14.36 -23.62 47.50
C ASP A 885 13.15 -24.54 47.63
N GLN A 886 12.00 -24.00 48.06
CA GLN A 886 10.76 -24.76 48.20
C GLN A 886 10.34 -25.39 46.86
N ASN A 887 10.30 -26.73 46.84
CA ASN A 887 9.80 -27.58 45.77
C ASN A 887 8.43 -27.09 45.27
N LEU A 888 8.40 -26.56 44.06
CA LEU A 888 7.16 -26.31 43.32
C LEU A 888 6.52 -27.67 43.01
N ASP A 889 5.35 -27.95 43.57
CA ASP A 889 4.66 -29.22 43.33
C ASP A 889 4.10 -29.27 41.90
N VAL A 890 4.76 -30.05 41.04
CA VAL A 890 4.36 -30.27 39.64
C VAL A 890 3.03 -31.01 39.50
N ASN A 891 2.48 -31.56 40.59
CA ASN A 891 1.18 -32.21 40.65
C ASN A 891 0.11 -31.37 41.34
N GLU A 892 0.41 -30.10 41.68
CA GLU A 892 -0.55 -29.24 42.36
C GLU A 892 -1.84 -29.06 41.53
N VAL A 893 -2.99 -29.36 42.14
CA VAL A 893 -4.30 -29.21 41.48
C VAL A 893 -4.90 -27.84 41.80
N THR A 894 -5.23 -27.08 40.76
CA THR A 894 -5.98 -25.82 40.84
C THR A 894 -7.45 -26.00 40.48
N THR A 895 -8.31 -25.14 41.01
CA THR A 895 -9.78 -25.25 40.87
C THR A 895 -10.29 -25.15 39.43
N ARG A 896 -9.58 -24.44 38.53
CA ARG A 896 -10.05 -24.20 37.14
C ARG A 896 -9.23 -24.90 36.06
N TYR A 897 -7.95 -25.15 36.31
CA TYR A 897 -7.02 -25.65 35.29
C TYR A 897 -6.41 -27.01 35.63
N GLY A 898 -6.82 -27.64 36.74
CA GLY A 898 -6.32 -28.96 37.14
C GLY A 898 -4.86 -28.90 37.53
N THR A 899 -4.07 -29.92 37.15
CA THR A 899 -2.60 -29.91 37.30
C THR A 899 -1.90 -29.08 36.22
N PRO A 900 -0.60 -28.77 36.33
CA PRO A 900 0.17 -28.16 35.25
C PRO A 900 0.06 -28.92 33.92
N LEU A 901 -0.05 -30.25 33.96
CA LEU A 901 -0.27 -31.08 32.76
C LEU A 901 -1.66 -30.84 32.16
N HIS A 902 -2.71 -30.71 32.97
CA HIS A 902 -4.03 -30.30 32.49
C HIS A 902 -3.99 -28.91 31.85
N ALA A 903 -3.27 -27.95 32.45
CA ALA A 903 -3.10 -26.61 31.88
C ALA A 903 -2.37 -26.63 30.52
N ALA A 904 -1.29 -27.43 30.38
CA ALA A 904 -0.57 -27.61 29.12
C ALA A 904 -1.43 -28.26 28.03
N CYS A 905 -2.18 -29.30 28.38
CA CYS A 905 -3.14 -29.95 27.47
C CYS A 905 -4.30 -29.03 27.09
N LEU A 906 -4.80 -28.20 28.02
CA LEU A 906 -5.82 -27.19 27.73
C LEU A 906 -5.31 -26.12 26.77
N GLY A 907 -4.05 -25.70 26.92
CA GLY A 907 -3.41 -24.71 26.07
C GLY A 907 -2.96 -25.21 24.69
N GLY A 908 -2.93 -26.53 24.48
CA GLY A 908 -2.43 -27.13 23.23
C GLY A 908 -0.91 -27.10 23.09
N ASN A 909 -0.17 -27.04 24.21
CA ASN A 909 1.27 -26.78 24.19
C ASN A 909 2.11 -28.05 24.09
N GLU A 910 2.28 -28.56 22.86
CA GLU A 910 2.98 -29.81 22.54
C GLU A 910 4.41 -29.90 23.10
N LYS A 911 5.15 -28.78 23.19
CA LYS A 911 6.54 -28.76 23.71
C LYS A 911 6.61 -28.89 25.24
N ILE A 912 5.59 -28.46 25.95
CA ILE A 912 5.56 -28.47 27.43
C ILE A 912 5.10 -29.83 27.97
N VAL A 913 4.24 -30.53 27.23
CA VAL A 913 3.69 -31.83 27.67
C VAL A 913 4.79 -32.87 27.92
N PRO A 914 5.76 -33.13 27.00
CA PRO A 914 6.89 -34.02 27.26
C PRO A 914 7.74 -33.58 28.45
N LEU A 915 7.95 -32.26 28.60
CA LEU A 915 8.74 -31.70 29.69
C LEU A 915 8.12 -32.02 31.05
N LEU A 916 6.80 -31.87 31.20
CA LEU A 916 6.09 -32.20 32.44
C LEU A 916 6.05 -33.71 32.72
N ILE A 917 5.90 -34.54 31.69
CA ILE A 917 5.91 -36.02 31.83
C ILE A 917 7.27 -36.51 32.31
N ASN A 918 8.37 -35.98 31.76
CA ASN A 918 9.73 -36.33 32.17
C ASN A 918 10.04 -35.95 33.63
N LEU A 919 9.26 -35.03 34.21
CA LEU A 919 9.36 -34.62 35.62
C LEU A 919 8.55 -35.52 36.57
N GLY A 920 7.97 -36.61 36.07
CA GLY A 920 7.23 -37.59 36.85
C GLY A 920 5.79 -37.18 37.17
N VAL A 921 5.20 -36.26 36.40
CA VAL A 921 3.77 -35.91 36.56
C VAL A 921 2.90 -37.10 36.17
N ASN A 922 1.93 -37.43 37.03
CA ASN A 922 1.02 -38.55 36.76
C ASN A 922 0.05 -38.22 35.62
N VAL A 923 0.26 -38.87 34.47
CA VAL A 923 -0.54 -38.73 33.23
C VAL A 923 -2.01 -39.13 33.39
N ASN A 924 -2.34 -39.88 34.44
CA ASN A 924 -3.68 -40.40 34.73
C ASN A 924 -4.39 -39.68 35.87
N THR A 925 -3.87 -38.53 36.32
CA THR A 925 -4.51 -37.73 37.37
C THR A 925 -5.92 -37.33 36.94
N ASN A 926 -6.93 -37.81 37.66
CA ASN A 926 -8.34 -37.48 37.40
C ASN A 926 -8.76 -36.29 38.25
N VAL A 927 -9.14 -35.18 37.62
CA VAL A 927 -9.64 -33.98 38.31
C VAL A 927 -11.17 -33.92 38.18
N PRO A 928 -11.95 -33.71 39.25
CA PRO A 928 -13.41 -33.90 39.23
C PRO A 928 -14.16 -33.23 38.07
N GLU A 929 -13.83 -31.97 37.72
CA GLU A 929 -14.47 -31.24 36.62
C GLU A 929 -13.83 -31.51 35.23
N LEU A 930 -12.51 -31.70 35.19
CA LEU A 930 -11.73 -31.75 33.94
C LEU A 930 -11.52 -33.17 33.40
N GLY A 931 -11.65 -34.20 34.25
CA GLY A 931 -11.23 -35.57 33.91
C GLY A 931 -9.72 -35.74 33.97
N THR A 932 -9.19 -36.72 33.24
CA THR A 932 -7.73 -36.86 33.01
C THR A 932 -7.25 -35.94 31.87
N PRO A 933 -5.92 -35.71 31.72
CA PRO A 933 -5.37 -34.98 30.58
C PRO A 933 -5.83 -35.52 29.22
N LEU A 934 -6.03 -36.84 29.10
CA LEU A 934 -6.54 -37.47 27.89
C LEU A 934 -8.01 -37.09 27.59
N HIS A 935 -8.87 -36.98 28.61
CA HIS A 935 -10.25 -36.50 28.44
C HIS A 935 -10.29 -35.08 27.86
N LEU A 936 -9.40 -34.19 28.32
CA LEU A 936 -9.31 -32.82 27.83
C LEU A 936 -8.88 -32.75 26.37
N VAL A 937 -7.87 -33.53 25.99
CA VAL A 937 -7.35 -33.59 24.61
C VAL A 937 -8.39 -34.19 23.65
N CYS A 938 -9.19 -35.16 24.12
CA CYS A 938 -10.31 -35.72 23.36
C CYS A 938 -11.52 -34.78 23.30
N SER A 939 -11.66 -33.86 24.26
CA SER A 939 -12.70 -32.83 24.22
C SER A 939 -12.42 -31.69 23.22
N ARG A 940 -11.21 -31.63 22.63
CA ARG A 940 -10.77 -30.54 21.72
C ARG A 940 -10.27 -31.05 20.37
N GLY A 941 -10.50 -30.29 19.30
CA GLY A 941 -10.10 -30.68 17.94
C GLY A 941 -8.58 -30.72 17.71
N PHE A 942 -7.84 -29.67 18.11
CA PHE A 942 -6.51 -29.39 17.55
C PHE A 942 -5.30 -29.98 18.28
N ALA A 943 -5.47 -31.06 19.06
CA ALA A 943 -4.42 -31.59 19.96
C ALA A 943 -4.07 -33.08 19.71
N THR A 944 -4.02 -33.54 18.47
CA THR A 944 -3.76 -34.96 18.13
C THR A 944 -2.37 -35.43 18.55
N GLU A 945 -1.35 -34.59 18.42
CA GLU A 945 0.02 -34.95 18.79
C GLU A 945 0.19 -35.09 20.30
N ILE A 946 -0.49 -34.24 21.09
CA ILE A 946 -0.55 -34.37 22.54
C ILE A 946 -1.20 -35.72 22.95
N ALA A 947 -2.23 -36.17 22.21
CA ALA A 947 -2.84 -37.47 22.47
C ALA A 947 -1.84 -38.62 22.24
N LYS A 948 -1.03 -38.55 21.18
CA LYS A 948 0.03 -39.55 20.90
C LYS A 948 1.04 -39.59 22.03
N ILE A 949 1.51 -38.42 22.46
CA ILE A 949 2.49 -38.29 23.56
C ILE A 949 1.93 -38.87 24.85
N LEU A 950 0.68 -38.55 25.21
CA LEU A 950 0.04 -39.08 26.42
C LEU A 950 -0.11 -40.61 26.38
N LEU A 951 -0.59 -41.17 25.26
CA LEU A 951 -0.76 -42.63 25.10
C LEU A 951 0.58 -43.37 25.11
N ALA A 952 1.61 -42.82 24.45
CA ALA A 952 2.96 -43.38 24.46
C ALA A 952 3.59 -43.39 25.86
N ASN A 953 3.11 -42.54 26.77
CA ASN A 953 3.56 -42.43 28.16
C ASN A 953 2.58 -43.06 29.17
N GLY A 954 1.71 -43.98 28.74
CA GLY A 954 0.90 -44.79 29.63
C GLY A 954 -0.41 -44.16 30.11
N ALA A 955 -0.99 -43.23 29.34
CA ALA A 955 -2.33 -42.73 29.62
C ALA A 955 -3.39 -43.84 29.46
N ASP A 956 -4.17 -44.09 30.51
CA ASP A 956 -5.22 -45.10 30.53
C ASP A 956 -6.50 -44.56 29.87
N VAL A 957 -6.90 -45.23 28.78
CA VAL A 957 -8.06 -44.89 27.96
C VAL A 957 -9.41 -45.24 28.62
N ASN A 958 -9.39 -46.07 29.67
CA ASN A 958 -10.59 -46.61 30.31
C ASN A 958 -11.00 -45.84 31.59
N ILE A 959 -10.22 -44.85 32.03
CA ILE A 959 -10.59 -43.99 33.17
C ILE A 959 -11.88 -43.23 32.81
N ARG A 960 -12.81 -43.12 33.78
CA ARG A 960 -14.05 -42.34 33.68
C ARG A 960 -13.91 -41.06 34.50
N LYS A 961 -14.42 -39.91 34.01
CA LYS A 961 -14.42 -38.69 34.85
C LYS A 961 -15.33 -38.88 36.07
N ASP A 962 -15.01 -38.21 37.17
CA ASP A 962 -15.75 -38.38 38.42
C ASP A 962 -17.19 -37.81 38.36
N ILE A 963 -17.39 -36.65 37.71
CA ILE A 963 -18.71 -36.00 37.61
C ILE A 963 -19.54 -36.53 36.44
N GLU A 964 -18.88 -36.74 35.29
CA GLU A 964 -19.49 -37.30 34.08
C GLU A 964 -18.76 -38.60 33.77
N PRO A 965 -19.31 -39.79 34.08
CA PRO A 965 -18.58 -41.06 34.04
C PRO A 965 -18.34 -41.58 32.62
N TYR A 966 -17.98 -40.69 31.70
CA TYR A 966 -17.59 -40.96 30.34
C TYR A 966 -16.09 -41.21 30.25
N THR A 967 -15.71 -42.17 29.43
CA THR A 967 -14.31 -42.37 29.03
C THR A 967 -13.91 -41.36 27.95
N ALA A 968 -12.61 -41.22 27.70
CA ALA A 968 -12.09 -40.36 26.63
C ALA A 968 -12.68 -40.72 25.24
N LEU A 969 -12.94 -42.02 24.99
CA LEU A 969 -13.60 -42.49 23.76
C LEU A 969 -15.06 -42.01 23.66
N GLN A 970 -15.83 -42.12 24.75
CA GLN A 970 -17.23 -41.71 24.79
C GLN A 970 -17.40 -40.19 24.61
N ILE A 971 -16.47 -39.39 25.13
CA ILE A 971 -16.44 -37.93 24.87
C ILE A 971 -16.24 -37.65 23.37
N LEU A 972 -15.31 -38.35 22.73
CA LEU A 972 -14.95 -38.19 21.32
C LEU A 972 -16.08 -38.64 20.36
N LEU A 973 -16.87 -39.65 20.74
CA LEU A 973 -18.04 -40.14 19.98
C LEU A 973 -19.23 -39.17 20.00
N ARG A 974 -19.35 -38.37 21.06
CA ARG A 974 -20.44 -37.41 21.26
C ARG A 974 -20.21 -36.05 20.61
N GLN A 975 -18.99 -35.75 20.16
CA GLN A 975 -18.70 -34.51 19.44
C GLN A 975 -19.27 -34.54 18.02
N LYS A 976 -19.82 -33.42 17.53
CA LYS A 976 -20.42 -33.38 16.19
C LYS A 976 -19.36 -33.25 15.09
N HIS A 977 -18.36 -32.38 15.23
CA HIS A 977 -17.20 -32.26 14.32
C HIS A 977 -15.97 -31.67 15.04
N SER A 978 -14.81 -32.29 14.90
CA SER A 978 -13.52 -31.76 15.39
C SER A 978 -12.39 -32.24 14.47
N SER A 979 -11.39 -31.40 14.18
CA SER A 979 -10.21 -31.83 13.42
C SER A 979 -9.46 -32.94 14.18
N GLY A 980 -8.77 -33.85 13.48
CA GLY A 980 -8.05 -34.97 14.11
C GLY A 980 -8.92 -36.03 14.79
N ARG A 981 -10.26 -35.93 14.73
CA ARG A 981 -11.18 -36.86 15.39
C ARG A 981 -11.01 -38.31 14.92
N GLN A 982 -10.90 -38.52 13.61
CA GLN A 982 -10.74 -39.87 13.05
C GLN A 982 -9.42 -40.52 13.47
N GLU A 983 -8.33 -39.75 13.50
CA GLU A 983 -7.02 -40.22 13.95
C GLU A 983 -7.02 -40.55 15.45
N LYS A 984 -7.60 -39.68 16.29
CA LYS A 984 -7.76 -39.93 17.73
C LYS A 984 -8.66 -41.15 18.02
N LEU A 985 -9.75 -41.32 17.27
CA LEU A 985 -10.64 -42.49 17.39
C LEU A 985 -9.89 -43.78 17.07
N ARG A 986 -9.11 -43.77 15.98
CA ARG A 986 -8.27 -44.90 15.58
C ARG A 986 -7.24 -45.24 16.65
N MET A 987 -6.51 -44.24 17.14
CA MET A 987 -5.47 -44.44 18.16
C MET A 987 -6.01 -44.97 19.48
N LEU A 988 -7.15 -44.44 19.95
CA LEU A 988 -7.78 -44.94 21.17
C LEU A 988 -8.25 -46.39 20.98
N TYR A 989 -8.84 -46.71 19.83
CA TYR A 989 -9.28 -48.07 19.51
C TYR A 989 -8.14 -49.09 19.48
N GLU A 990 -6.96 -48.72 18.97
CA GLU A 990 -5.76 -49.58 18.92
C GLU A 990 -5.18 -49.91 20.32
N GLN A 991 -5.62 -49.23 21.40
CA GLN A 991 -5.11 -49.36 22.77
C GLN A 991 -6.01 -50.21 23.71
N ASN A 992 -6.79 -51.17 23.18
CA ASN A 992 -7.67 -52.08 23.93
C ASN A 992 -8.71 -51.38 24.84
N VAL A 993 -9.63 -50.62 24.23
CA VAL A 993 -10.75 -50.01 24.98
C VAL A 993 -11.80 -51.04 25.37
N VAL A 994 -12.24 -51.03 26.63
CA VAL A 994 -13.37 -51.84 27.10
C VAL A 994 -14.68 -51.21 26.58
N GLU A 995 -15.40 -51.92 25.70
CA GLU A 995 -16.62 -51.42 25.03
C GLU A 995 -17.90 -51.41 25.92
N THR A 996 -17.76 -51.54 27.23
CA THR A 996 -18.92 -51.69 28.13
C THR A 996 -19.56 -50.34 28.49
N GLY A 997 -20.90 -50.25 28.34
CA GLY A 997 -21.70 -49.07 28.72
C GLY A 997 -21.92 -48.01 27.63
N LEU A 998 -21.74 -48.35 26.35
CA LEU A 998 -22.07 -47.47 25.22
C LEU A 998 -23.59 -47.39 24.99
N SER A 999 -24.11 -46.20 24.65
CA SER A 999 -25.50 -46.06 24.21
C SER A 999 -25.69 -46.70 22.83
N GLN A 1000 -26.91 -47.11 22.45
CA GLN A 1000 -27.20 -47.67 21.11
C GLN A 1000 -26.66 -46.78 19.97
N LEU A 1001 -26.75 -45.45 20.12
CA LEU A 1001 -26.25 -44.49 19.14
C LEU A 1001 -24.71 -44.44 19.10
N ASP A 1002 -24.04 -44.59 20.25
CA ASP A 1002 -22.58 -44.61 20.35
C ASP A 1002 -22.01 -45.93 19.79
N SER A 1003 -22.72 -47.05 19.97
CA SER A 1003 -22.37 -48.36 19.39
C SER A 1003 -22.47 -48.36 17.86
N ILE A 1004 -23.54 -47.78 17.30
CA ILE A 1004 -23.72 -47.65 15.84
C ILE A 1004 -22.61 -46.77 15.23
N ARG A 1005 -22.27 -45.64 15.87
CA ARG A 1005 -21.18 -44.77 15.42
C ARG A 1005 -19.82 -45.48 15.48
N LEU A 1006 -19.58 -46.26 16.53
CA LEU A 1006 -18.35 -47.05 16.67
C LEU A 1006 -18.25 -48.12 15.57
N GLU A 1007 -19.35 -48.79 15.20
CA GLU A 1007 -19.36 -49.75 14.08
C GLU A 1007 -19.10 -49.11 12.71
N GLU A 1008 -19.64 -47.92 12.44
CA GLU A 1008 -19.38 -47.15 11.22
C GLU A 1008 -17.87 -46.84 11.08
N ILE A 1009 -17.22 -46.47 12.19
CA ILE A 1009 -15.79 -46.18 12.25
C ILE A 1009 -14.96 -47.47 12.11
N LYS A 1010 -15.37 -48.59 12.74
CA LYS A 1010 -14.74 -49.91 12.58
C LYS A 1010 -14.70 -50.34 11.11
N LYS A 1011 -15.77 -50.06 10.34
CA LYS A 1011 -15.81 -50.31 8.88
C LYS A 1011 -14.84 -49.42 8.12
N GLN A 1012 -14.75 -48.12 8.44
CA GLN A 1012 -13.82 -47.20 7.78
C GLN A 1012 -12.34 -47.53 8.04
N VAL A 1013 -11.98 -47.92 9.27
CA VAL A 1013 -10.60 -48.30 9.63
C VAL A 1013 -10.18 -49.61 8.95
N LYS A 1014 -11.07 -50.61 8.86
CA LYS A 1014 -10.81 -51.88 8.13
C LYS A 1014 -10.54 -51.70 6.63
N VAL A 1015 -11.12 -50.66 6.00
CA VAL A 1015 -10.89 -50.37 4.58
C VAL A 1015 -9.50 -49.73 4.35
N SER A 1016 -8.99 -48.96 5.32
CA SER A 1016 -7.67 -48.32 5.24
C SER A 1016 -6.49 -49.24 5.56
N THR A 1017 -6.68 -50.30 6.34
CA THR A 1017 -5.68 -51.35 6.58
C THR A 1017 -5.98 -52.55 5.69
N GLY A 1018 -5.54 -52.51 4.43
CA GLY A 1018 -5.72 -53.59 3.45
C GLY A 1018 -5.53 -54.96 4.10
N GLY A 1019 -6.58 -55.79 4.01
CA GLY A 1019 -6.85 -56.87 4.94
C GLY A 1019 -5.67 -57.78 5.28
N VAL A 1020 -5.13 -57.61 6.49
CA VAL A 1020 -4.50 -58.68 7.27
C VAL A 1020 -4.73 -58.35 8.75
N ILE A 1021 -5.68 -59.05 9.38
CA ILE A 1021 -5.62 -59.29 10.82
C ILE A 1021 -5.71 -60.80 10.98
N VAL A 1022 -4.61 -61.36 11.49
CA VAL A 1022 -4.48 -62.76 11.88
C VAL A 1022 -5.46 -63.02 13.01
N ASP A 1023 -6.35 -63.98 12.77
CA ASP A 1023 -7.24 -64.56 13.75
C ASP A 1023 -6.44 -65.09 14.95
N ARG A 1024 -6.77 -64.61 16.16
CA ARG A 1024 -6.31 -65.18 17.42
C ARG A 1024 -7.49 -65.25 18.40
N GLY A 1025 -8.40 -66.16 18.09
CA GLY A 1025 -8.87 -67.23 18.98
C GLY A 1025 -9.38 -66.84 20.36
N MET A 1026 -10.71 -66.82 20.50
CA MET A 1026 -11.41 -67.20 21.72
C MET A 1026 -11.50 -68.75 21.78
N SER A 1027 -11.30 -69.32 22.97
CA SER A 1027 -11.74 -70.67 23.37
C SER A 1027 -12.06 -70.60 24.85
N THR A 1028 -13.15 -71.11 25.42
CA THR A 1028 -14.35 -71.81 24.95
C THR A 1028 -15.28 -71.82 26.19
N GLU A 1029 -16.58 -71.93 25.95
CA GLU A 1029 -17.63 -72.03 26.95
C GLU A 1029 -17.44 -73.17 27.97
N ALA A 1030 -18.03 -73.00 29.15
CA ALA A 1030 -18.52 -74.07 30.00
C ALA A 1030 -20.04 -73.90 30.15
N ASP A 1031 -20.74 -74.42 29.15
CA ASP A 1031 -21.81 -75.41 29.22
C ASP A 1031 -22.96 -75.35 30.25
N THR A 1032 -24.12 -75.69 29.68
CA THR A 1032 -25.28 -76.43 30.21
C THR A 1032 -26.36 -75.68 30.99
N GLU A 1033 -27.41 -75.29 30.24
CA GLU A 1033 -28.77 -75.88 30.21
C GLU A 1033 -29.47 -76.32 31.54
N PRO A 1034 -30.81 -76.40 31.56
CA PRO A 1034 -31.63 -75.42 32.26
C PRO A 1034 -32.53 -76.05 33.34
N SER A 1035 -33.04 -75.24 34.28
CA SER A 1035 -34.29 -75.61 34.97
C SER A 1035 -35.05 -74.39 35.49
N GLU A 1036 -36.36 -74.59 35.44
CA GLU A 1036 -37.52 -73.75 35.68
C GLU A 1036 -37.61 -73.01 37.03
N ILE A 1037 -38.52 -72.02 37.00
CA ILE A 1037 -39.13 -71.16 38.04
C ILE A 1037 -38.42 -69.83 38.31
#